data_AF-A0A1F5K682-F1
#
_entry.id   AF-A0A1F5K682-F1
#
_cell.length_a   1.000
_cell.length_b   1.000
_cell.length_c   1.000
_cell.angle_alpha   90.00
_cell.angle_beta   90.00
_cell.angle_gamma   90.00
#
_symmetry.space_group_name_H-M   'P 1'
#
loop_
_entity.id
_entity.type
_entity.pdbx_description
1 polymer ?
#
loop_
_entity_poly.entity_id
_entity_poly.type
_entity_poly.pdbx_seq_one_letter_code
_entity_poly.pdbx_strand_id
1 'polypeptide(L)'
;MYRFFFIVAIFLFLLPAQVFAAGPSFVTVVNPIRGQEFWDIKNQQPLDVVLGQVKILQDLKVPATWLIRFDALEDQKITGSLPSGHEKGLFLEVTPGWAKSAGVKYRESEVWYAPGSVFLTGYDLDDRQKLVDVVFERFKSVFGLYPKSVGGWWVDSYSLGYMQKKYGVTASLIVADQYTTDNYQIWGQYWGAPYYPSKISTLRPAQTLDEKIPVVVMQWAARDPINGYGKYVENSTYSVQVNDYQDFHLLTEGYFARLIDIYTKQDLNQFGQVVVGLENSYSWEKYGGGYGKQIKVLDDKRKSGQLSLVTMEEFASWYRNKFTTISPEHLIVANDPLGGEGKSVWFMNPFYRVGWFLNKEGSVIRDVRQYIEGDSEPCFKTACDKLNFATFSTRVLDEVTYGKSVLLDEGKIEDLKVTREEEKYVLGYSNKAGQKKTVEFLPRDISIDGKVSSVDTFILQAVSSPGSLRESRGGMGVSSGSPKEQQFPDILLQLIKFILFIPLVLFIPGFLLVRSLNMRSLPSNFFLSVISGMVMLTLVAYLGGLLKIPWLTFIYLAAFVGIFILKKYYLELNLKGVKITLDKINLLVILTLITGAIFQSLSLLRSGWVYDFGIGFWGPLGHDGIWHQALINQLIKQVPPQNPVLSGEILSNYHYFFDLLVAETVRLSQIPVMDLLYRFYPLTFSVLLGLGTYLLVMKITGSRIATIISLYFVYFAGSFGWIVEFLRERHFGGESAFWVNQPVSMNLNPPFAISLLIVIAVILVIYNFRKRRHWMATVLLSILAGSVIEFKVYAGVIVLLAMFALALWEVFRNRDFTLMKVSLGSAIVAAGVFLPQNKGAGELLVLFPFWFVHSMVDFPDRVGWLRLSSAREAYFARGEWFKFLSAEALALIIFIIGNLGLRFIGLFSLVSYMKSRLGKDMGFTIVIVMSAASLLIPLVFIQKGNPWNMIQFMYYFLYFVAIFSGVALISVLRQLPKILGWSVIVAVLIIAPINAVVTFRSALYPSPPSRLSLPELEALDILKNLPDGTVLTLPYDKDMRTKLSDPFPLYAYETTAYVSAFSGKATFVEDEIQNEILQTNYRKRLAATQGFFKSFDRSFFASWGIRYVYLLKSENIGVDPVILNLEKIYENSEVLIYGVKS
;
A
#
# COMPACT_ATOMS: atom_id res chain seq x y z
N MET A 1 35.59 -23.25 -70.16
CA MET A 1 34.46 -22.87 -69.29
C MET A 1 34.83 -22.84 -67.78
N TYR A 2 36.12 -22.73 -67.42
CA TYR A 2 36.60 -22.61 -66.02
C TYR A 2 37.33 -21.28 -65.72
N ARG A 3 37.48 -20.40 -66.72
CA ARG A 3 38.11 -19.07 -66.55
C ARG A 3 37.13 -17.91 -66.34
N PHE A 4 35.82 -18.13 -66.52
CA PHE A 4 34.80 -17.08 -66.31
C PHE A 4 34.29 -17.04 -64.86
N PHE A 5 34.36 -18.15 -64.13
CA PHE A 5 33.96 -18.19 -62.71
C PHE A 5 35.02 -17.67 -61.74
N PHE A 6 36.30 -17.61 -62.15
CA PHE A 6 37.37 -17.10 -61.29
C PHE A 6 37.47 -15.56 -61.30
N ILE A 7 36.95 -14.89 -62.34
CA ILE A 7 36.97 -13.42 -62.45
C ILE A 7 35.76 -12.81 -61.72
N VAL A 8 34.64 -13.52 -61.61
CA VAL A 8 33.46 -13.05 -60.84
C VAL A 8 33.65 -13.25 -59.32
N ALA A 9 34.44 -14.24 -58.90
CA ALA A 9 34.78 -14.44 -57.48
C ALA A 9 35.74 -13.37 -56.91
N ILE A 10 36.57 -12.73 -57.75
CA ILE A 10 37.50 -11.67 -57.31
C ILE A 10 36.81 -10.29 -57.26
N PHE A 11 35.75 -10.06 -58.04
CA PHE A 11 35.00 -8.80 -57.98
C PHE A 11 33.99 -8.70 -56.82
N LEU A 12 33.61 -9.82 -56.19
CA LEU A 12 32.73 -9.82 -55.01
C LEU A 12 33.47 -9.64 -53.67
N PHE A 13 34.81 -9.67 -53.67
CA PHE A 13 35.64 -9.37 -52.49
C PHE A 13 36.18 -7.92 -52.46
N LEU A 14 35.77 -7.08 -53.42
CA LEU A 14 36.15 -5.66 -53.51
C LEU A 14 35.00 -4.69 -53.29
N LEU A 15 33.86 -5.14 -52.73
CA LEU A 15 32.91 -4.21 -52.15
C LEU A 15 33.44 -3.82 -50.77
N PRO A 16 33.75 -2.53 -50.52
CA PRO A 16 34.11 -2.08 -49.19
C PRO A 16 32.89 -2.37 -48.31
N ALA A 17 33.07 -3.18 -47.27
CA ALA A 17 32.17 -3.08 -46.13
C ALA A 17 32.16 -1.61 -45.73
N GLN A 18 30.98 -1.00 -45.64
CA GLN A 18 30.84 0.27 -44.94
C GLN A 18 31.19 -0.01 -43.48
N VAL A 19 32.47 0.09 -43.17
CA VAL A 19 32.94 0.26 -41.80
C VAL A 19 32.43 1.64 -41.42
N PHE A 20 31.30 1.69 -40.70
CA PHE A 20 30.94 2.88 -39.96
C PHE A 20 32.09 3.13 -38.98
N ALA A 21 32.89 4.16 -39.23
CA ALA A 21 33.86 4.62 -38.25
C ALA A 21 33.10 4.95 -36.96
N ALA A 22 33.47 4.33 -35.84
CA ALA A 22 32.88 4.61 -34.54
C ALA A 22 32.92 6.12 -34.30
N GLY A 23 31.77 6.72 -33.97
CA GLY A 23 31.67 8.15 -33.66
C GLY A 23 32.53 8.53 -32.45
N PRO A 24 32.96 9.79 -32.32
CA PRO A 24 33.74 10.22 -31.17
C PRO A 24 32.97 10.04 -29.86
N SER A 25 33.67 9.71 -28.77
CA SER A 25 33.07 9.50 -27.45
C SER A 25 33.62 10.51 -26.44
N PHE A 26 32.73 11.16 -25.72
CA PHE A 26 33.04 12.24 -24.80
C PHE A 26 32.59 11.90 -23.37
N VAL A 27 33.41 12.24 -22.39
CA VAL A 27 32.98 12.28 -20.99
C VAL A 27 33.23 13.68 -20.45
N THR A 28 32.19 14.26 -19.87
CA THR A 28 32.25 15.60 -19.29
C THR A 28 32.39 15.49 -17.78
N VAL A 29 33.53 15.92 -17.23
CA VAL A 29 33.72 15.94 -15.77
C VAL A 29 33.19 17.24 -15.21
N VAL A 30 32.20 17.17 -14.31
CA VAL A 30 31.53 18.35 -13.73
C VAL A 30 31.44 18.24 -12.21
N ASN A 31 31.90 19.24 -11.48
CA ASN A 31 31.82 19.28 -10.02
C ASN A 31 31.00 20.50 -9.56
N PRO A 32 29.75 20.30 -9.11
CA PRO A 32 28.98 21.35 -8.45
C PRO A 32 29.56 21.72 -7.08
N ILE A 33 29.64 23.03 -6.81
CA ILE A 33 30.19 23.59 -5.57
C ILE A 33 29.13 24.43 -4.85
N ARG A 34 28.82 24.04 -3.62
CA ARG A 34 28.03 24.77 -2.63
C ARG A 34 28.94 25.49 -1.64
N GLY A 35 28.53 26.66 -1.16
CA GLY A 35 29.23 27.43 -0.13
C GLY A 35 28.70 27.12 1.28
N GLN A 36 28.82 28.12 2.17
CA GLN A 36 28.49 27.97 3.59
C GLN A 36 26.98 27.95 3.88
N GLU A 37 26.13 28.48 2.99
CA GLU A 37 24.68 28.49 3.22
C GLU A 37 24.13 27.06 3.14
N PHE A 38 23.35 26.65 4.13
CA PHE A 38 22.83 25.28 4.29
C PHE A 38 23.89 24.19 4.52
N TRP A 39 25.14 24.56 4.81
CA TRP A 39 26.19 23.58 5.10
C TRP A 39 26.01 22.93 6.48
N ASP A 40 25.85 21.62 6.53
CA ASP A 40 25.50 20.86 7.74
C ASP A 40 26.56 19.83 8.18
N ILE A 41 27.63 19.62 7.39
CA ILE A 41 28.73 18.71 7.75
C ILE A 41 29.68 19.39 8.74
N LYS A 42 29.63 18.97 10.01
CA LYS A 42 30.35 19.62 11.12
C LYS A 42 31.88 19.56 11.03
N ASN A 43 32.43 18.46 10.51
CA ASN A 43 33.88 18.17 10.55
C ASN A 43 34.58 18.42 9.20
N GLN A 44 33.93 19.12 8.28
CA GLN A 44 34.42 19.39 6.94
C GLN A 44 33.92 20.77 6.51
N GLN A 45 34.78 21.58 5.92
CA GLN A 45 34.39 22.84 5.29
C GLN A 45 34.09 22.63 3.80
N PRO A 46 33.26 23.47 3.16
CA PRO A 46 33.01 23.39 1.72
C PRO A 46 34.28 23.36 0.87
N LEU A 47 35.32 24.06 1.31
CA LEU A 47 36.63 24.15 0.64
C LEU A 47 37.42 22.83 0.66
N ASP A 48 37.29 22.01 1.70
CA ASP A 48 38.15 20.81 1.87
C ASP A 48 37.94 19.81 0.73
N VAL A 49 36.68 19.62 0.33
CA VAL A 49 36.31 18.73 -0.78
C VAL A 49 36.81 19.29 -2.11
N VAL A 50 36.65 20.60 -2.32
CA VAL A 50 37.11 21.28 -3.53
C VAL A 50 38.62 21.09 -3.70
N LEU A 51 39.42 21.31 -2.65
CA LEU A 51 40.87 21.10 -2.69
C LEU A 51 41.23 19.64 -3.00
N GLY A 52 40.50 18.68 -2.42
CA GLY A 52 40.69 17.26 -2.70
C GLY A 52 40.41 16.88 -4.16
N GLN A 53 39.30 17.36 -4.71
CA GLN A 53 38.92 17.15 -6.11
C GLN A 53 39.91 17.83 -7.06
N VAL A 54 40.31 19.07 -6.77
CA VAL A 54 41.33 19.81 -7.54
C VAL A 54 42.63 19.03 -7.61
N LYS A 55 43.11 18.53 -6.47
CA LYS A 55 44.35 17.74 -6.40
C LYS A 55 44.29 16.51 -7.32
N ILE A 56 43.23 15.70 -7.20
CA ILE A 56 43.06 14.49 -8.02
C ILE A 56 43.03 14.82 -9.51
N LEU A 57 42.27 15.84 -9.90
CA LEU A 57 42.13 16.24 -11.30
C LEU A 57 43.45 16.80 -11.87
N GLN A 58 44.20 17.57 -11.09
CA GLN A 58 45.52 18.07 -11.49
C GLN A 58 46.54 16.94 -11.63
N ASP A 59 46.58 16.02 -10.66
CA ASP A 59 47.50 14.87 -10.67
C ASP A 59 47.28 13.98 -11.91
N LEU A 60 46.01 13.79 -12.30
CA LEU A 60 45.63 12.99 -13.47
C LEU A 60 45.52 13.81 -14.78
N LYS A 61 45.70 15.14 -14.72
CA LYS A 61 45.57 16.07 -15.84
C LYS A 61 44.22 15.96 -16.57
N VAL A 62 43.14 15.84 -15.81
CA VAL A 62 41.77 15.71 -16.33
C VAL A 62 41.09 17.08 -16.32
N PRO A 63 40.64 17.59 -17.49
CA PRO A 63 39.87 18.82 -17.54
C PRO A 63 38.49 18.63 -16.89
N ALA A 64 37.99 19.67 -16.22
CA ALA A 64 36.68 19.63 -15.58
C ALA A 64 35.98 20.99 -15.61
N THR A 65 34.67 20.96 -15.42
CA THR A 65 33.80 22.12 -15.25
C THR A 65 33.41 22.27 -13.79
N TRP A 66 33.61 23.44 -13.20
CA TRP A 66 33.19 23.75 -11.85
C TRP A 66 31.94 24.61 -11.88
N LEU A 67 30.81 24.07 -11.44
CA LEU A 67 29.55 24.82 -11.36
C LEU A 67 29.41 25.42 -9.96
N ILE A 68 29.49 26.74 -9.86
CA ILE A 68 29.68 27.43 -8.58
C ILE A 68 28.35 28.06 -8.15
N ARG A 69 27.85 27.69 -6.96
CA ARG A 69 26.65 28.31 -6.37
C ARG A 69 26.96 29.71 -5.86
N PHE A 70 25.95 30.57 -5.77
CA PHE A 70 26.11 31.98 -5.41
C PHE A 70 26.92 32.20 -4.11
N ASP A 71 26.63 31.45 -3.04
CA ASP A 71 27.36 31.56 -1.77
C ASP A 71 28.82 31.07 -1.86
N ALA A 72 29.11 30.07 -2.69
CA ALA A 72 30.48 29.67 -2.99
C ALA A 72 31.23 30.69 -3.86
N LEU A 73 30.50 31.40 -4.73
CA LEU A 73 31.04 32.48 -5.57
C LEU A 73 31.45 33.70 -4.73
N GLU A 74 30.79 33.94 -3.59
CA GLU A 74 31.19 34.96 -2.61
C GLU A 74 32.45 34.59 -1.81
N ASP A 75 32.81 33.31 -1.73
CA ASP A 75 33.97 32.85 -0.98
C ASP A 75 35.25 32.93 -1.82
N GLN A 76 36.12 33.89 -1.48
CA GLN A 76 37.42 34.08 -2.13
C GLN A 76 38.37 32.90 -1.96
N LYS A 77 38.24 32.11 -0.89
CA LYS A 77 39.07 30.93 -0.68
C LYS A 77 38.68 29.82 -1.64
N ILE A 78 37.38 29.61 -1.86
CA ILE A 78 36.86 28.65 -2.83
C ILE A 78 37.23 29.08 -4.24
N THR A 79 36.82 30.28 -4.65
CA THR A 79 37.06 30.79 -6.02
C THR A 79 38.55 30.90 -6.36
N GLY A 80 39.39 31.31 -5.40
CA GLY A 80 40.84 31.38 -5.56
C GLY A 80 41.56 30.02 -5.64
N SER A 81 40.90 28.94 -5.19
CA SER A 81 41.48 27.58 -5.24
C SER A 81 41.26 26.86 -6.57
N LEU A 82 40.36 27.36 -7.42
CA LEU A 82 39.98 26.69 -8.66
C LEU A 82 41.08 26.83 -9.75
N PRO A 83 41.46 25.73 -10.44
CA PRO A 83 42.52 25.77 -11.45
C PRO A 83 42.21 26.72 -12.61
N SER A 84 43.20 27.52 -13.04
CA SER A 84 43.02 28.50 -14.12
C SER A 84 42.60 27.88 -15.45
N GLY A 85 43.14 26.70 -15.80
CA GLY A 85 42.85 25.98 -17.05
C GLY A 85 41.55 25.14 -17.05
N HIS A 86 40.77 25.15 -15.97
CA HIS A 86 39.47 24.46 -15.91
C HIS A 86 38.32 25.43 -16.23
N GLU A 87 37.21 24.90 -16.72
CA GLU A 87 36.00 25.71 -16.97
C GLU A 87 35.33 26.09 -15.64
N LYS A 88 34.86 27.34 -15.53
CA LYS A 88 34.00 27.80 -14.43
C LYS A 88 32.62 28.15 -14.98
N GLY A 89 31.59 27.68 -14.30
CA GLY A 89 30.19 27.97 -14.60
C GLY A 89 29.39 28.23 -13.33
N LEU A 90 28.07 28.34 -13.47
CA LEU A 90 27.16 28.63 -12.35
C LEU A 90 26.30 27.43 -11.98
N PHE A 91 26.16 27.18 -10.67
CA PHE A 91 25.19 26.24 -10.12
C PHE A 91 23.97 27.00 -9.58
N LEU A 92 22.85 26.85 -10.26
CA LEU A 92 21.62 27.63 -10.11
C LEU A 92 20.72 27.01 -9.02
N GLU A 93 21.20 27.04 -7.78
CA GLU A 93 20.40 26.79 -6.58
C GLU A 93 20.19 28.10 -5.83
N VAL A 94 18.94 28.56 -5.76
CA VAL A 94 18.60 29.82 -5.08
C VAL A 94 18.84 29.68 -3.58
N THR A 95 19.63 30.60 -3.02
CA THR A 95 19.90 30.68 -1.58
C THR A 95 19.38 32.00 -1.01
N PRO A 96 19.21 32.12 0.32
CA PRO A 96 18.83 33.37 0.97
C PRO A 96 19.76 34.53 0.61
N GLY A 97 21.08 34.29 0.56
CA GLY A 97 22.06 35.29 0.14
C GLY A 97 21.89 35.73 -1.32
N TRP A 98 21.64 34.77 -2.22
CA TRP A 98 21.40 35.08 -3.64
C TRP A 98 20.11 35.90 -3.82
N ALA A 99 19.00 35.42 -3.25
CA ALA A 99 17.71 36.10 -3.33
C ALA A 99 17.76 37.53 -2.76
N LYS A 100 18.39 37.69 -1.60
CA LYS A 100 18.61 39.01 -0.98
C LYS A 100 19.41 39.94 -1.89
N SER A 101 20.49 39.45 -2.50
CA SER A 101 21.33 40.24 -3.41
C SER A 101 20.58 40.64 -4.68
N ALA A 102 19.63 39.83 -5.13
CA ALA A 102 18.75 40.12 -6.27
C ALA A 102 17.57 41.03 -5.95
N GLY A 103 17.36 41.40 -4.67
CA GLY A 103 16.14 42.11 -4.25
C GLY A 103 14.87 41.26 -4.42
N VAL A 104 15.03 39.94 -4.40
CA VAL A 104 13.95 38.95 -4.52
C VAL A 104 13.68 38.33 -3.15
N LYS A 105 12.40 38.13 -2.81
CA LYS A 105 12.03 37.48 -1.56
C LYS A 105 12.35 35.99 -1.65
N TYR A 106 13.25 35.50 -0.78
CA TYR A 106 13.51 34.07 -0.65
C TYR A 106 12.23 33.34 -0.20
N ARG A 107 11.88 32.26 -0.89
CA ARG A 107 10.68 31.46 -0.60
C ARG A 107 11.08 30.26 0.26
N GLU A 108 11.07 30.43 1.57
CA GLU A 108 11.37 29.33 2.50
C GLU A 108 10.26 28.26 2.50
N SER A 109 10.66 27.00 2.29
CA SER A 109 9.81 25.80 2.38
C SER A 109 10.21 24.94 3.59
N GLU A 110 9.48 23.86 3.87
CA GLU A 110 9.75 22.94 4.99
C GLU A 110 11.19 22.38 5.00
N VAL A 111 11.76 22.14 3.82
CA VAL A 111 13.15 21.74 3.62
C VAL A 111 13.81 22.67 2.62
N TRP A 112 15.09 23.00 2.83
CA TRP A 112 15.79 23.99 2.02
C TRP A 112 15.91 23.56 0.55
N TYR A 113 16.04 22.26 0.28
CA TYR A 113 16.21 21.70 -1.07
C TYR A 113 14.88 21.51 -1.82
N ALA A 114 13.76 22.02 -1.30
CA ALA A 114 12.47 21.95 -1.99
C ALA A 114 12.47 22.77 -3.29
N PRO A 115 11.85 22.27 -4.40
CA PRO A 115 11.84 22.98 -5.68
C PRO A 115 11.35 24.44 -5.60
N GLY A 116 10.30 24.71 -4.81
CA GLY A 116 9.77 26.06 -4.62
C GLY A 116 10.75 27.06 -3.98
N SER A 117 11.79 26.57 -3.30
CA SER A 117 12.82 27.38 -2.64
C SER A 117 14.08 27.53 -3.49
N VAL A 118 14.62 26.42 -3.99
CA VAL A 118 15.95 26.38 -4.62
C VAL A 118 15.93 26.48 -6.14
N PHE A 119 14.81 26.18 -6.82
CA PHE A 119 14.78 26.23 -8.29
C PHE A 119 14.30 27.60 -8.76
N LEU A 120 14.78 28.04 -9.93
CA LEU A 120 14.27 29.26 -10.57
C LEU A 120 12.75 29.16 -10.84
N THR A 121 12.24 27.95 -11.11
CA THR A 121 10.79 27.71 -11.28
C THR A 121 9.95 28.01 -10.05
N GLY A 122 10.57 28.08 -8.86
CA GLY A 122 9.94 28.54 -7.62
C GLY A 122 9.62 30.04 -7.60
N TYR A 123 10.17 30.82 -8.54
CA TYR A 123 10.05 32.27 -8.60
C TYR A 123 9.28 32.73 -9.84
N ASP A 124 8.70 33.92 -9.78
CA ASP A 124 8.00 34.53 -10.92
C ASP A 124 9.00 35.02 -11.97
N LEU A 125 8.56 35.20 -13.21
CA LEU A 125 9.46 35.44 -14.35
C LEU A 125 10.40 36.65 -14.16
N ASP A 126 9.88 37.75 -13.62
CA ASP A 126 10.69 38.94 -13.35
C ASP A 126 11.74 38.69 -12.26
N ASP A 127 11.39 37.88 -11.25
CA ASP A 127 12.32 37.50 -10.18
C ASP A 127 13.37 36.51 -10.68
N ARG A 128 13.02 35.58 -11.58
CA ARG A 128 13.99 34.72 -12.28
C ARG A 128 15.02 35.56 -13.02
N GLN A 129 14.59 36.58 -13.77
CA GLN A 129 15.51 37.47 -14.48
C GLN A 129 16.44 38.23 -13.52
N LYS A 130 15.91 38.81 -12.43
CA LYS A 130 16.74 39.50 -11.43
C LYS A 130 17.76 38.57 -10.78
N LEU A 131 17.34 37.36 -10.40
CA LEU A 131 18.22 36.34 -9.83
C LEU A 131 19.36 36.03 -10.82
N VAL A 132 19.02 35.71 -12.07
CA VAL A 132 20.00 35.45 -13.14
C VAL A 132 20.94 36.64 -13.33
N ASP A 133 20.42 37.85 -13.44
CA ASP A 133 21.24 39.04 -13.67
C ASP A 133 22.28 39.25 -12.57
N VAL A 134 21.86 39.16 -11.30
CA VAL A 134 22.76 39.36 -10.17
C VAL A 134 23.87 38.32 -10.12
N VAL A 135 23.55 37.03 -10.32
CA VAL A 135 24.59 36.00 -10.26
C VAL A 135 25.54 36.07 -11.47
N PHE A 136 25.07 36.47 -12.65
CA PHE A 136 25.92 36.63 -13.84
C PHE A 136 26.85 37.83 -13.73
N GLU A 137 26.36 38.99 -13.27
CA GLU A 137 27.20 40.16 -13.01
C GLU A 137 28.22 39.85 -11.91
N ARG A 138 27.80 39.13 -10.87
CA ARG A 138 28.71 38.72 -9.82
C ARG A 138 29.80 37.78 -10.35
N PHE A 139 29.44 36.80 -11.15
CA PHE A 139 30.38 35.87 -11.77
C PHE A 139 31.41 36.60 -12.63
N LYS A 140 30.97 37.56 -13.46
CA LYS A 140 31.87 38.39 -14.26
C LYS A 140 32.78 39.26 -13.39
N SER A 141 32.30 39.77 -12.26
CA SER A 141 33.16 40.54 -11.33
C SER A 141 34.28 39.69 -10.72
N VAL A 142 34.04 38.39 -10.51
CA VAL A 142 35.02 37.46 -9.91
C VAL A 142 35.99 36.92 -10.96
N PHE A 143 35.49 36.52 -12.14
CA PHE A 143 36.30 35.82 -13.15
C PHE A 143 36.61 36.64 -14.41
N GLY A 144 36.09 37.87 -14.53
CA GLY A 144 36.31 38.78 -15.66
C GLY A 144 35.46 38.50 -16.91
N LEU A 145 34.71 37.40 -16.94
CA LEU A 145 33.91 36.94 -18.08
C LEU A 145 32.60 36.31 -17.61
N TYR A 146 31.57 36.34 -18.45
CA TYR A 146 30.31 35.63 -18.16
C TYR A 146 30.46 34.12 -18.37
N PRO A 147 29.74 33.28 -17.60
CA PRO A 147 29.85 31.84 -17.72
C PRO A 147 29.24 31.34 -19.04
N LYS A 148 29.87 30.33 -19.64
CA LYS A 148 29.35 29.63 -20.83
C LYS A 148 28.50 28.42 -20.49
N SER A 149 28.70 27.86 -19.30
CA SER A 149 27.94 26.75 -18.76
C SER A 149 27.21 27.11 -17.48
N VAL A 150 25.99 26.65 -17.37
CA VAL A 150 25.17 26.70 -16.15
C VAL A 150 24.68 25.30 -15.81
N GLY A 151 24.25 25.08 -14.58
CA GLY A 151 23.57 23.86 -14.23
C GLY A 151 22.72 24.00 -12.98
N GLY A 152 21.81 23.07 -12.80
CA GLY A 152 20.95 22.95 -11.63
C GLY A 152 20.27 21.60 -11.63
N TRP A 153 19.48 21.30 -10.61
CA TRP A 153 18.61 20.12 -10.66
C TRP A 153 17.60 20.23 -11.80
N TRP A 154 17.03 21.42 -11.99
CA TRP A 154 16.22 21.77 -13.15
C TRP A 154 16.46 23.21 -13.59
N VAL A 155 16.61 23.43 -14.89
CA VAL A 155 16.71 24.77 -15.51
C VAL A 155 15.62 24.90 -16.57
N ASP A 156 14.61 25.72 -16.29
CA ASP A 156 13.47 25.88 -17.19
C ASP A 156 13.81 26.63 -18.48
N SER A 157 13.03 26.39 -19.52
CA SER A 157 13.23 26.89 -20.88
C SER A 157 13.17 28.42 -20.95
N TYR A 158 12.37 29.06 -20.11
CA TYR A 158 12.32 30.52 -20.04
C TYR A 158 13.65 31.09 -19.51
N SER A 159 14.10 30.61 -18.34
CA SER A 159 15.36 31.01 -17.74
C SER A 159 16.54 30.72 -18.68
N LEU A 160 16.53 29.54 -19.32
CA LEU A 160 17.56 29.13 -20.27
C LEU A 160 17.61 30.01 -21.51
N GLY A 161 16.44 30.32 -22.09
CA GLY A 161 16.34 31.23 -23.22
C GLY A 161 16.78 32.65 -22.89
N TYR A 162 16.51 33.13 -21.67
CA TYR A 162 16.98 34.42 -21.18
C TYR A 162 18.51 34.45 -21.04
N MET A 163 19.08 33.45 -20.37
CA MET A 163 20.53 33.30 -20.19
C MET A 163 21.27 33.20 -21.52
N GLN A 164 20.72 32.45 -22.48
CA GLN A 164 21.28 32.32 -23.82
C GLN A 164 21.28 33.67 -24.56
N LYS A 165 20.14 34.38 -24.59
CA LYS A 165 20.00 35.63 -25.35
C LYS A 165 20.85 36.77 -24.77
N LYS A 166 20.89 36.90 -23.44
CA LYS A 166 21.54 38.03 -22.76
C LYS A 166 23.03 37.78 -22.50
N TYR A 167 23.39 36.57 -22.07
CA TYR A 167 24.75 36.26 -21.61
C TYR A 167 25.51 35.28 -22.52
N GLY A 168 24.84 34.69 -23.51
CA GLY A 168 25.48 33.79 -24.47
C GLY A 168 25.90 32.46 -23.85
N VAL A 169 25.11 31.94 -22.90
CA VAL A 169 25.23 30.56 -22.38
C VAL A 169 25.07 29.58 -23.54
N THR A 170 25.90 28.54 -23.55
CA THR A 170 25.94 27.52 -24.61
C THR A 170 25.72 26.10 -24.10
N ALA A 171 25.89 25.86 -22.80
CA ALA A 171 25.69 24.56 -22.18
C ALA A 171 24.85 24.67 -20.90
N SER A 172 24.00 23.67 -20.65
CA SER A 172 23.20 23.55 -19.43
C SER A 172 23.25 22.13 -18.89
N LEU A 173 23.41 21.99 -17.58
CA LEU A 173 23.28 20.71 -16.87
C LEU A 173 21.95 20.67 -16.11
N ILE A 174 21.18 19.61 -16.31
CA ILE A 174 19.95 19.28 -15.55
C ILE A 174 20.06 17.87 -14.99
N VAL A 175 19.27 17.47 -14.00
CA VAL A 175 19.30 16.08 -13.52
C VAL A 175 18.74 15.11 -14.57
N ALA A 176 19.31 13.90 -14.64
CA ALA A 176 18.76 12.81 -15.45
C ALA A 176 17.35 12.39 -14.97
N ASP A 177 16.62 11.61 -15.79
CA ASP A 177 15.29 11.11 -15.44
C ASP A 177 15.27 10.49 -14.03
N GLN A 178 14.33 10.96 -13.21
CA GLN A 178 14.06 10.41 -11.89
C GLN A 178 12.61 10.58 -11.47
N TYR A 179 12.07 9.55 -10.83
CA TYR A 179 10.65 9.48 -10.50
C TYR A 179 10.31 9.89 -9.06
N THR A 180 11.13 9.62 -8.04
CA THR A 180 10.83 10.10 -6.66
C THR A 180 12.06 10.44 -5.80
N THR A 181 13.26 10.42 -6.37
CA THR A 181 14.53 10.41 -5.61
C THR A 181 14.68 11.56 -4.63
N ASP A 182 14.42 12.78 -5.08
CA ASP A 182 14.68 14.01 -4.32
C ASP A 182 13.39 14.77 -3.93
N ASN A 183 12.27 14.03 -3.76
CA ASN A 183 10.93 14.59 -3.50
C ASN A 183 10.34 15.47 -4.64
N TYR A 184 10.89 15.37 -5.85
CA TYR A 184 10.32 15.94 -7.08
C TYR A 184 10.45 14.97 -8.26
N GLN A 185 9.75 15.28 -9.34
CA GLN A 185 9.56 14.40 -10.49
C GLN A 185 10.05 15.06 -11.79
N ILE A 186 11.14 14.55 -12.36
CA ILE A 186 11.65 14.93 -13.67
C ILE A 186 11.71 13.67 -14.52
N TRP A 187 10.68 13.46 -15.33
CA TRP A 187 10.43 12.19 -15.99
C TRP A 187 9.87 12.46 -17.38
N GLY A 188 10.56 11.97 -18.42
CA GLY A 188 10.10 12.11 -19.81
C GLY A 188 11.03 12.84 -20.77
N GLN A 189 12.26 13.23 -20.38
CA GLN A 189 13.25 13.81 -21.30
C GLN A 189 14.02 12.71 -22.05
N TYR A 190 15.08 13.03 -22.79
CA TYR A 190 15.96 11.98 -23.30
C TYR A 190 16.55 11.17 -22.15
N TRP A 191 16.71 9.86 -22.32
CA TRP A 191 17.40 9.02 -21.35
C TRP A 191 18.91 9.22 -21.46
N GLY A 192 19.48 10.07 -20.60
CA GLY A 192 20.94 10.22 -20.46
C GLY A 192 21.68 10.76 -21.68
N ALA A 193 20.98 11.31 -22.68
CA ALA A 193 21.55 11.84 -23.91
C ALA A 193 21.39 13.36 -24.02
N PRO A 194 22.34 14.07 -24.66
CA PRO A 194 22.29 15.53 -24.79
C PRO A 194 21.40 15.99 -25.97
N TYR A 195 20.78 17.15 -25.83
CA TYR A 195 19.87 17.71 -26.85
C TYR A 195 19.76 19.23 -26.78
N TYR A 196 19.22 19.85 -27.84
CA TYR A 196 18.71 21.22 -27.79
C TYR A 196 17.28 21.25 -27.29
N PRO A 197 16.96 22.00 -26.22
CA PRO A 197 15.59 22.10 -25.72
C PRO A 197 14.73 23.06 -26.56
N SER A 198 13.43 22.90 -26.45
CA SER A 198 12.44 23.83 -27.05
C SER A 198 12.33 25.14 -26.25
N LYS A 199 11.89 26.21 -26.91
CA LYS A 199 11.66 27.55 -26.29
C LYS A 199 10.62 27.56 -25.18
N ILE A 200 9.77 26.55 -25.12
CA ILE A 200 8.64 26.46 -24.18
C ILE A 200 8.73 25.27 -23.21
N SER A 201 9.73 24.40 -23.37
CA SER A 201 9.95 23.26 -22.47
C SER A 201 11.39 22.74 -22.58
N THR A 202 12.10 22.70 -21.44
CA THR A 202 13.42 22.05 -21.34
C THR A 202 13.27 20.53 -21.36
N LEU A 203 12.15 19.98 -20.88
CA LEU A 203 11.88 18.54 -20.88
C LEU A 203 11.85 17.92 -22.29
N ARG A 204 11.71 18.74 -23.34
CA ARG A 204 11.56 18.26 -24.71
C ARG A 204 12.61 18.82 -25.66
N PRO A 205 13.09 18.02 -26.60
CA PRO A 205 13.94 18.50 -27.69
C PRO A 205 13.17 19.44 -28.64
N ALA A 206 13.88 20.41 -29.22
CA ALA A 206 13.34 21.26 -30.27
C ALA A 206 13.15 20.48 -31.57
N GLN A 207 11.97 20.62 -32.19
CA GLN A 207 11.61 19.95 -33.45
C GLN A 207 11.90 20.80 -34.69
N THR A 208 12.04 22.11 -34.50
CA THR A 208 12.30 23.08 -35.56
C THR A 208 13.43 24.03 -35.15
N LEU A 209 14.05 24.69 -36.13
CA LEU A 209 15.08 25.69 -35.86
C LEU A 209 14.51 26.89 -35.10
N ASP A 210 13.27 27.26 -35.39
CA ASP A 210 12.59 28.39 -34.76
C ASP A 210 12.27 28.12 -33.29
N GLU A 211 11.92 26.89 -32.92
CA GLU A 211 11.66 26.53 -31.52
C GLU A 211 12.93 26.21 -30.72
N LYS A 212 14.11 26.21 -31.35
CA LYS A 212 15.36 25.85 -30.69
C LYS A 212 15.85 26.94 -29.74
N ILE A 213 16.17 26.55 -28.50
CA ILE A 213 17.14 27.28 -27.69
C ILE A 213 18.52 26.71 -28.04
N PRO A 214 19.48 27.51 -28.56
CA PRO A 214 20.78 27.02 -29.02
C PRO A 214 21.77 26.76 -27.86
N VAL A 215 21.27 26.07 -26.82
CA VAL A 215 22.01 25.60 -25.65
C VAL A 215 21.96 24.09 -25.63
N VAL A 216 23.11 23.45 -25.43
CA VAL A 216 23.20 21.99 -25.32
C VAL A 216 22.87 21.59 -23.88
N VAL A 217 21.76 20.89 -23.69
CA VAL A 217 21.38 20.31 -22.41
C VAL A 217 22.11 18.97 -22.25
N MET A 218 22.77 18.80 -21.12
CA MET A 218 23.41 17.57 -20.65
C MET A 218 22.78 17.14 -19.33
N GLN A 219 22.93 15.87 -18.98
CA GLN A 219 22.25 15.29 -17.83
C GLN A 219 23.24 14.86 -16.73
N TRP A 220 23.00 15.36 -15.52
CA TRP A 220 23.70 15.02 -14.30
C TRP A 220 23.27 13.63 -13.81
N ALA A 221 24.23 12.88 -13.28
CA ALA A 221 23.99 11.56 -12.70
C ALA A 221 23.26 10.61 -13.67
N ALA A 222 23.80 10.45 -14.89
CA ALA A 222 23.25 9.54 -15.89
C ALA A 222 23.01 8.14 -15.29
N ARG A 223 21.81 7.60 -15.55
CA ARG A 223 21.31 6.38 -14.93
C ARG A 223 21.65 5.15 -15.76
N ASP A 224 21.68 3.99 -15.12
CA ASP A 224 21.73 2.69 -15.78
C ASP A 224 20.48 2.51 -16.67
N PRO A 225 20.63 2.29 -17.99
CA PRO A 225 19.48 2.16 -18.90
C PRO A 225 18.54 0.97 -18.62
N ILE A 226 18.98 0.01 -17.79
CA ILE A 226 18.20 -1.17 -17.41
C ILE A 226 17.72 -1.03 -15.97
N ASN A 227 18.66 -0.94 -15.02
CA ASN A 227 18.38 -0.97 -13.58
C ASN A 227 17.89 0.39 -13.05
N GLY A 228 18.20 1.47 -13.77
CA GLY A 228 17.84 2.84 -13.45
C GLY A 228 16.37 3.20 -13.74
N TYR A 229 15.70 2.42 -14.59
CA TYR A 229 14.32 2.68 -15.00
C TYR A 229 13.31 2.12 -14.00
N GLY A 230 12.80 2.98 -13.11
CA GLY A 230 11.79 2.59 -12.13
C GLY A 230 11.25 3.72 -11.27
N LYS A 231 10.37 3.35 -10.33
CA LYS A 231 9.57 4.30 -9.53
C LYS A 231 10.33 4.85 -8.32
N TYR A 232 11.21 4.04 -7.73
CA TYR A 232 11.74 4.27 -6.38
C TYR A 232 13.19 4.77 -6.41
N VAL A 233 13.63 5.29 -5.27
CA VAL A 233 15.02 5.74 -5.03
C VAL A 233 16.02 4.66 -5.44
N GLU A 234 15.75 3.40 -5.09
CA GLU A 234 16.62 2.24 -5.42
C GLU A 234 16.93 2.13 -6.91
N ASN A 235 15.97 2.45 -7.80
CA ASN A 235 16.17 2.38 -9.23
C ASN A 235 17.07 3.54 -9.64
N SER A 236 16.69 4.77 -9.28
CA SER A 236 17.42 5.98 -9.66
C SER A 236 18.86 6.05 -9.16
N THR A 237 19.23 5.28 -8.13
CA THR A 237 20.61 5.24 -7.61
C THR A 237 21.50 4.22 -8.33
N TYR A 238 20.98 3.49 -9.32
CA TYR A 238 21.83 2.87 -10.34
C TYR A 238 22.30 3.95 -11.31
N SER A 239 23.37 4.66 -10.94
CA SER A 239 23.87 5.82 -11.67
C SER A 239 25.39 5.88 -11.71
N VAL A 240 25.93 6.86 -12.45
CA VAL A 240 27.37 7.16 -12.48
C VAL A 240 27.89 7.84 -11.20
N GLN A 241 27.04 8.26 -10.26
CA GLN A 241 27.49 8.91 -9.02
C GLN A 241 28.05 7.91 -8.02
N VAL A 242 29.23 8.24 -7.45
CA VAL A 242 29.91 7.36 -6.49
C VAL A 242 29.11 7.15 -5.20
N ASN A 243 28.44 8.19 -4.69
CA ASN A 243 27.55 8.07 -3.54
C ASN A 243 26.37 7.13 -3.82
N ASP A 244 25.77 7.22 -5.01
CA ASP A 244 24.60 6.43 -5.38
C ASP A 244 24.93 4.93 -5.40
N TYR A 245 25.88 4.51 -6.25
CA TYR A 245 26.13 3.08 -6.41
C TYR A 245 26.90 2.45 -5.23
N GLN A 246 27.67 3.23 -4.46
CA GLN A 246 28.35 2.69 -3.27
C GLN A 246 27.39 2.51 -2.10
N ASP A 247 26.54 3.51 -1.82
CA ASP A 247 25.70 3.47 -0.62
C ASP A 247 24.46 2.61 -0.78
N PHE A 248 23.83 2.67 -1.96
CA PHE A 248 22.57 1.97 -2.20
C PHE A 248 22.77 0.54 -2.72
N HIS A 249 23.87 0.29 -3.43
CA HIS A 249 24.07 -0.96 -4.17
C HIS A 249 25.35 -1.71 -3.81
N LEU A 250 26.22 -1.14 -2.96
CA LEU A 250 27.52 -1.72 -2.58
C LEU A 250 28.42 -2.02 -3.79
N LEU A 251 28.27 -1.25 -4.88
CA LEU A 251 29.01 -1.43 -6.12
C LEU A 251 30.33 -0.64 -6.10
N THR A 252 31.21 -0.99 -7.03
CA THR A 252 32.57 -0.46 -7.11
C THR A 252 32.83 0.24 -8.45
N GLU A 253 34.05 0.75 -8.62
CA GLU A 253 34.53 1.33 -9.89
C GLU A 253 34.38 0.40 -11.09
N GLY A 254 34.27 -0.92 -10.89
CA GLY A 254 34.04 -1.89 -11.96
C GLY A 254 32.64 -1.76 -12.59
N TYR A 255 31.62 -1.50 -11.77
CA TYR A 255 30.28 -1.18 -12.26
C TYR A 255 30.29 0.15 -13.02
N PHE A 256 30.89 1.18 -12.41
CA PHE A 256 31.06 2.49 -13.03
C PHE A 256 31.75 2.38 -14.41
N ALA A 257 32.84 1.63 -14.52
CA ALA A 257 33.56 1.44 -15.79
C ALA A 257 32.70 0.81 -16.89
N ARG A 258 31.81 -0.14 -16.54
CA ARG A 258 30.86 -0.75 -17.48
C ARG A 258 29.75 0.22 -17.87
N LEU A 259 29.27 1.04 -16.93
CA LEU A 259 28.27 2.06 -17.21
C LEU A 259 28.83 3.16 -18.14
N ILE A 260 30.09 3.57 -17.96
CA ILE A 260 30.78 4.47 -18.89
C ILE A 260 30.86 3.84 -20.29
N ASP A 261 31.16 2.54 -20.38
CA ASP A 261 31.18 1.84 -21.67
C ASP A 261 29.80 1.80 -22.33
N ILE A 262 28.72 1.65 -21.56
CA ILE A 262 27.35 1.73 -22.10
C ILE A 262 27.12 3.08 -22.79
N TYR A 263 27.52 4.20 -22.20
CA TYR A 263 27.29 5.51 -22.83
C TYR A 263 28.30 5.89 -23.93
N THR A 264 29.51 5.29 -23.91
CA THR A 264 30.62 5.68 -24.79
C THR A 264 30.92 4.69 -25.92
N LYS A 265 30.38 3.47 -25.89
CA LYS A 265 30.58 2.44 -26.94
C LYS A 265 29.26 2.15 -27.66
N GLN A 266 28.72 3.16 -28.34
CA GLN A 266 27.47 3.05 -29.11
C GLN A 266 27.77 3.15 -30.61
N ASP A 267 28.01 2.01 -31.25
CA ASP A 267 28.45 1.93 -32.66
C ASP A 267 27.43 2.50 -33.66
N LEU A 268 26.16 2.57 -33.26
CA LEU A 268 25.06 3.07 -34.09
C LEU A 268 24.79 4.57 -33.89
N ASN A 269 25.48 5.21 -32.93
CA ASN A 269 25.38 6.65 -32.71
C ASN A 269 26.45 7.42 -33.47
N GLN A 270 26.13 8.69 -33.78
CA GLN A 270 27.12 9.62 -34.32
C GLN A 270 28.18 10.04 -33.30
N PHE A 271 27.91 9.87 -32.00
CA PHE A 271 28.84 10.10 -30.88
C PHE A 271 28.29 9.48 -29.59
N GLY A 272 29.17 9.27 -28.60
CA GLY A 272 28.79 8.93 -27.21
C GLY A 272 29.03 10.11 -26.26
N GLN A 273 28.17 10.31 -25.26
CA GLN A 273 28.38 11.32 -24.21
C GLN A 273 27.80 10.89 -22.87
N VAL A 274 28.53 11.21 -21.78
CA VAL A 274 28.04 11.09 -20.40
C VAL A 274 28.70 12.13 -19.50
N VAL A 275 27.97 12.63 -18.51
CA VAL A 275 28.51 13.52 -17.47
C VAL A 275 28.86 12.71 -16.23
N VAL A 276 30.03 12.97 -15.64
CA VAL A 276 30.49 12.34 -14.40
C VAL A 276 30.96 13.42 -13.43
N GLY A 277 30.70 13.24 -12.14
CA GLY A 277 31.36 14.02 -11.11
C GLY A 277 30.75 13.81 -9.75
N LEU A 278 31.11 14.70 -8.82
CA LEU A 278 30.66 14.64 -7.44
C LEU A 278 30.49 16.06 -6.88
N GLU A 279 29.37 16.31 -6.22
CA GLU A 279 29.10 17.54 -5.49
C GLU A 279 30.01 17.68 -4.28
N ASN A 280 30.40 18.91 -3.93
CA ASN A 280 31.26 19.13 -2.76
C ASN A 280 30.56 18.90 -1.42
N SER A 281 29.24 18.74 -1.37
CA SER A 281 28.43 18.56 -0.16
C SER A 281 28.37 17.12 0.35
N TYR A 282 29.24 16.23 -0.13
CA TYR A 282 29.39 14.87 0.38
C TYR A 282 30.61 14.74 1.30
N SER A 283 30.61 13.73 2.17
CA SER A 283 31.76 13.44 3.05
C SER A 283 32.99 13.03 2.22
N TRP A 284 34.02 13.87 2.22
CA TRP A 284 35.26 13.61 1.48
C TRP A 284 36.03 12.42 2.03
N GLU A 285 36.00 12.23 3.35
CA GLU A 285 36.57 11.04 4.00
C GLU A 285 35.96 9.76 3.43
N LYS A 286 34.65 9.76 3.18
CA LYS A 286 33.93 8.59 2.67
C LYS A 286 34.09 8.41 1.16
N TYR A 287 33.87 9.45 0.36
CA TYR A 287 33.75 9.31 -1.10
C TYR A 287 34.98 9.78 -1.88
N GLY A 288 35.94 10.49 -1.27
CA GLY A 288 37.12 11.01 -1.97
C GLY A 288 37.97 9.93 -2.62
N GLY A 289 38.12 8.77 -1.96
CA GLY A 289 38.78 7.60 -2.54
C GLY A 289 38.02 7.02 -3.73
N GLY A 290 36.69 6.97 -3.66
CA GLY A 290 35.84 6.50 -4.75
C GLY A 290 35.86 7.45 -5.96
N TYR A 291 35.77 8.75 -5.72
CA TYR A 291 35.94 9.78 -6.76
C TYR A 291 37.30 9.66 -7.45
N GLY A 292 38.39 9.50 -6.69
CA GLY A 292 39.72 9.28 -7.26
C GLY A 292 39.80 8.06 -8.18
N LYS A 293 39.14 6.96 -7.81
CA LYS A 293 39.03 5.78 -8.67
C LYS A 293 38.22 6.03 -9.93
N GLN A 294 37.10 6.77 -9.86
CA GLN A 294 36.32 7.13 -11.04
C GLN A 294 37.15 7.95 -12.04
N ILE A 295 37.83 9.00 -11.57
CA ILE A 295 38.68 9.84 -12.43
C ILE A 295 39.83 9.03 -13.01
N LYS A 296 40.42 8.10 -12.23
CA LYS A 296 41.45 7.18 -12.74
C LYS A 296 40.92 6.30 -13.88
N VAL A 297 39.73 5.70 -13.73
CA VAL A 297 39.09 4.90 -14.79
C VAL A 297 38.90 5.73 -16.06
N LEU A 298 38.46 6.98 -15.92
CA LEU A 298 38.30 7.91 -17.04
C LEU A 298 39.62 8.25 -17.72
N ASP A 299 40.67 8.55 -16.94
CA ASP A 299 42.01 8.85 -17.46
C ASP A 299 42.65 7.65 -18.17
N ASP A 300 42.49 6.44 -17.63
CA ASP A 300 42.98 5.21 -18.25
C ASP A 300 42.29 4.96 -19.61
N LYS A 301 40.96 5.17 -19.69
CA LYS A 301 40.19 5.09 -20.95
C LYS A 301 40.56 6.19 -21.95
N ARG A 302 40.89 7.38 -21.47
CA ARG A 302 41.40 8.48 -22.32
C ARG A 302 42.76 8.13 -22.91
N LYS A 303 43.68 7.62 -22.09
CA LYS A 303 45.04 7.22 -22.50
C LYS A 303 45.04 6.06 -23.50
N SER A 304 44.06 5.17 -23.42
CA SER A 304 43.88 4.10 -24.41
C SER A 304 43.23 4.57 -25.72
N GLY A 305 42.85 5.84 -25.82
CA GLY A 305 42.18 6.40 -27.00
C GLY A 305 40.69 6.03 -27.10
N GLN A 306 40.10 5.47 -26.05
CA GLN A 306 38.69 5.04 -26.07
C GLN A 306 37.71 6.22 -26.05
N LEU A 307 38.07 7.31 -25.35
CA LEU A 307 37.21 8.48 -25.16
C LEU A 307 38.02 9.76 -24.99
N SER A 308 37.35 10.90 -25.14
CA SER A 308 37.89 12.23 -24.84
C SER A 308 37.27 12.78 -23.58
N LEU A 309 38.10 13.36 -22.69
CA LEU A 309 37.63 14.10 -21.52
C LEU A 309 37.57 15.57 -21.90
N VAL A 310 36.38 16.17 -21.78
CA VAL A 310 36.09 17.55 -22.23
C VAL A 310 35.30 18.30 -21.17
N THR A 311 35.39 19.61 -21.18
CA THR A 311 34.54 20.51 -20.39
C THR A 311 33.13 20.62 -21.01
N MET A 312 32.19 21.24 -20.28
CA MET A 312 30.83 21.45 -20.79
C MET A 312 30.82 22.39 -22.00
N GLU A 313 31.62 23.47 -21.96
CA GLU A 313 31.75 24.42 -23.07
C GLU A 313 32.37 23.77 -24.31
N GLU A 314 33.43 22.96 -24.15
CA GLU A 314 34.09 22.27 -25.27
C GLU A 314 33.12 21.28 -25.94
N PHE A 315 32.41 20.47 -25.16
CA PHE A 315 31.42 19.55 -25.71
C PHE A 315 30.27 20.29 -26.40
N ALA A 316 29.72 21.32 -25.76
CA ALA A 316 28.64 22.10 -26.34
C ALA A 316 29.07 22.82 -27.63
N SER A 317 30.31 23.30 -27.70
CA SER A 317 30.88 23.90 -28.90
C SER A 317 31.02 22.90 -30.04
N TRP A 318 31.56 21.70 -29.75
CA TRP A 318 31.63 20.61 -30.72
C TRP A 318 30.24 20.22 -31.23
N TYR A 319 29.28 20.00 -30.33
CA TYR A 319 27.92 19.59 -30.66
C TYR A 319 27.21 20.66 -31.50
N ARG A 320 27.40 21.94 -31.18
CA ARG A 320 26.84 23.08 -31.94
C ARG A 320 27.42 23.25 -33.33
N ASN A 321 28.70 22.95 -33.49
CA ASN A 321 29.34 22.98 -34.80
C ASN A 321 28.92 21.78 -35.65
N LYS A 322 28.70 20.61 -35.04
CA LYS A 322 28.29 19.39 -35.74
C LYS A 322 26.81 19.35 -36.09
N PHE A 323 25.94 19.79 -35.18
CA PHE A 323 24.48 19.74 -35.28
C PHE A 323 23.90 21.15 -35.27
N THR A 324 23.93 21.82 -36.43
CA THR A 324 23.54 23.24 -36.56
C THR A 324 22.01 23.45 -36.59
N THR A 325 21.24 22.41 -36.91
CA THR A 325 19.77 22.45 -37.02
C THR A 325 19.09 22.05 -35.71
N ILE A 326 18.64 20.82 -35.56
CA ILE A 326 18.02 20.26 -34.35
C ILE A 326 18.86 19.09 -33.81
N SER A 327 18.48 18.56 -32.65
CA SER A 327 19.19 17.42 -32.04
C SER A 327 19.17 16.20 -32.98
N PRO A 328 20.28 15.44 -33.10
CA PRO A 328 20.27 14.20 -33.83
C PRO A 328 19.48 13.13 -33.07
N GLU A 329 19.25 12.01 -33.76
CA GLU A 329 18.77 10.77 -33.15
C GLU A 329 19.85 10.09 -32.32
N HIS A 330 19.41 9.43 -31.25
CA HIS A 330 20.24 8.69 -30.30
C HIS A 330 19.69 7.29 -30.08
N LEU A 331 20.60 6.33 -29.99
CA LEU A 331 20.34 4.95 -29.63
C LEU A 331 21.26 4.53 -28.49
N ILE A 332 20.73 3.93 -27.43
CA ILE A 332 21.53 3.30 -26.37
C ILE A 332 21.15 1.83 -26.34
N VAL A 333 22.07 0.98 -26.78
CA VAL A 333 21.99 -0.47 -26.62
C VAL A 333 22.80 -0.86 -25.39
N ALA A 334 22.14 -1.36 -24.36
CA ALA A 334 22.77 -1.72 -23.10
C ALA A 334 22.56 -3.21 -22.81
N ASN A 335 23.63 -3.86 -22.35
CA ASN A 335 23.53 -5.10 -21.57
C ASN A 335 23.58 -4.73 -20.10
N ASP A 336 23.03 -5.58 -19.24
CA ASP A 336 23.02 -5.36 -17.80
C ASP A 336 24.46 -5.24 -17.23
N PRO A 337 24.87 -4.06 -16.74
CA PRO A 337 26.19 -3.86 -16.17
C PRO A 337 26.39 -4.61 -14.84
N LEU A 338 25.38 -5.29 -14.29
CA LEU A 338 25.50 -6.21 -13.16
C LEU A 338 25.83 -7.64 -13.60
N GLY A 339 25.78 -7.94 -14.91
CA GLY A 339 26.09 -9.26 -15.47
C GLY A 339 24.87 -10.16 -15.67
N GLY A 340 23.65 -9.66 -15.54
CA GLY A 340 22.42 -10.38 -15.87
C GLY A 340 22.19 -10.55 -17.38
N GLU A 341 21.17 -11.36 -17.73
CA GLU A 341 20.73 -11.55 -19.12
C GLU A 341 19.90 -10.36 -19.66
N GLY A 342 19.64 -9.36 -18.82
CA GLY A 342 18.83 -8.19 -19.16
C GLY A 342 19.49 -7.32 -20.23
N LYS A 343 18.65 -6.76 -21.11
CA LYS A 343 19.07 -5.80 -22.14
C LYS A 343 18.07 -4.67 -22.25
N SER A 344 18.51 -3.51 -22.71
CA SER A 344 17.62 -2.42 -23.11
C SER A 344 18.08 -1.76 -24.40
N VAL A 345 17.13 -1.26 -25.17
CA VAL A 345 17.36 -0.41 -26.33
C VAL A 345 16.52 0.84 -26.15
N TRP A 346 17.19 1.98 -25.98
CA TRP A 346 16.56 3.30 -25.92
C TRP A 346 16.77 4.02 -27.23
N PHE A 347 15.70 4.31 -27.96
CA PHE A 347 15.73 5.19 -29.13
C PHE A 347 15.10 6.54 -28.79
N MET A 348 15.76 7.62 -29.18
CA MET A 348 15.36 8.99 -28.85
C MET A 348 15.63 9.90 -30.04
N ASN A 349 14.62 10.68 -30.43
CA ASN A 349 14.76 11.73 -31.43
C ASN A 349 13.85 12.92 -31.08
N PRO A 350 13.90 14.04 -31.84
CA PRO A 350 13.11 15.21 -31.53
C PRO A 350 11.59 15.00 -31.44
N PHE A 351 11.08 13.88 -31.97
CA PHE A 351 9.66 13.58 -32.07
C PHE A 351 9.16 12.60 -31.02
N TYR A 352 9.99 11.65 -30.56
CA TYR A 352 9.63 10.72 -29.49
C TYR A 352 10.85 10.04 -28.83
N ARG A 353 10.60 9.40 -27.69
CA ARG A 353 11.49 8.36 -27.13
C ARG A 353 10.76 7.03 -27.01
N VAL A 354 11.50 5.94 -27.07
CA VAL A 354 11.03 4.57 -26.79
C VAL A 354 12.09 3.78 -26.04
N GLY A 355 11.67 3.07 -24.99
CA GLY A 355 12.48 2.13 -24.22
C GLY A 355 12.00 0.71 -24.40
N TRP A 356 12.77 -0.09 -25.14
CA TRP A 356 12.60 -1.54 -25.25
C TRP A 356 13.51 -2.27 -24.26
N PHE A 357 13.03 -3.37 -23.69
CA PHE A 357 13.70 -4.14 -22.67
C PHE A 357 13.55 -5.64 -22.93
N LEU A 358 14.64 -6.37 -22.73
CA LEU A 358 14.63 -7.80 -22.49
C LEU A 358 14.70 -8.02 -20.98
N ASN A 359 13.61 -8.50 -20.39
CA ASN A 359 13.53 -8.84 -18.98
C ASN A 359 13.08 -10.31 -18.79
N LYS A 360 12.72 -10.71 -17.57
CA LYS A 360 12.26 -12.08 -17.28
C LYS A 360 10.97 -12.45 -18.02
N GLU A 361 10.12 -11.48 -18.38
CA GLU A 361 8.87 -11.69 -19.11
C GLU A 361 9.14 -11.92 -20.60
N GLY A 362 10.19 -11.30 -21.14
CA GLY A 362 10.63 -11.43 -22.52
C GLY A 362 10.93 -10.07 -23.14
N SER A 363 10.51 -9.89 -24.40
CA SER A 363 10.70 -8.66 -25.18
C SER A 363 9.56 -7.68 -24.92
N VAL A 364 9.85 -6.54 -24.29
CA VAL A 364 8.83 -5.58 -23.80
C VAL A 364 9.19 -4.15 -24.16
N ILE A 365 8.23 -3.36 -24.63
CA ILE A 365 8.32 -1.89 -24.70
C ILE A 365 7.70 -1.31 -23.43
N ARG A 366 8.52 -0.67 -22.58
CA ARG A 366 8.12 -0.15 -21.25
C ARG A 366 7.88 1.37 -21.21
N ASP A 367 8.43 2.10 -22.18
CA ASP A 367 8.24 3.55 -22.34
C ASP A 367 8.09 3.90 -23.82
N VAL A 368 7.07 4.69 -24.17
CA VAL A 368 6.99 5.44 -25.44
C VAL A 368 6.38 6.80 -25.13
N ARG A 369 7.06 7.88 -25.51
CA ARG A 369 6.55 9.24 -25.33
C ARG A 369 6.68 10.04 -26.60
N GLN A 370 5.56 10.58 -27.05
CA GLN A 370 5.57 11.55 -28.14
C GLN A 370 5.87 12.95 -27.60
N TYR A 371 6.81 13.64 -28.23
CA TYR A 371 7.04 15.07 -28.03
C TYR A 371 6.12 15.85 -28.95
N ILE A 372 5.26 16.69 -28.37
CA ILE A 372 4.31 17.53 -29.10
C ILE A 372 4.77 18.98 -29.03
N GLU A 373 4.79 19.64 -30.18
CA GLU A 373 5.05 21.07 -30.27
C GLU A 373 3.84 21.86 -29.72
N GLY A 374 4.09 22.90 -28.91
CA GLY A 374 3.05 23.80 -28.39
C GLY A 374 2.69 23.66 -26.91
N ASP A 375 2.92 22.52 -26.24
CA ASP A 375 2.57 22.41 -24.81
C ASP A 375 3.67 23.02 -23.94
N SER A 376 3.46 24.14 -23.26
CA SER A 376 4.50 24.71 -22.38
C SER A 376 4.74 23.81 -21.16
N GLU A 377 5.99 23.65 -20.71
CA GLU A 377 6.30 22.90 -19.49
C GLU A 377 5.59 23.49 -18.26
N PRO A 378 5.37 22.68 -17.21
CA PRO A 378 4.86 23.22 -15.95
C PRO A 378 5.77 24.33 -15.44
N CYS A 379 5.17 25.35 -14.83
CA CYS A 379 5.90 26.49 -14.27
C CYS A 379 6.56 27.42 -15.31
N PHE A 380 6.23 27.26 -16.60
CA PHE A 380 6.74 28.14 -17.66
C PHE A 380 6.23 29.59 -17.52
N LYS A 381 4.96 29.79 -17.17
CA LYS A 381 4.34 31.13 -17.05
C LYS A 381 4.30 31.68 -15.62
N THR A 382 4.22 30.80 -14.63
CA THR A 382 4.04 31.14 -13.22
C THR A 382 4.99 30.33 -12.36
N ALA A 383 5.31 30.85 -11.18
CA ALA A 383 6.04 30.09 -10.17
C ALA A 383 5.28 28.81 -9.76
N CYS A 384 6.02 27.78 -9.32
CA CYS A 384 5.48 26.58 -8.71
C CYS A 384 6.21 26.22 -7.42
N ASP A 385 5.46 25.76 -6.42
CA ASP A 385 6.05 25.29 -5.17
C ASP A 385 6.60 23.86 -5.27
N LYS A 386 6.14 23.07 -6.26
CA LYS A 386 6.53 21.68 -6.51
C LYS A 386 6.75 21.43 -8.00
N LEU A 387 7.64 20.50 -8.33
CA LEU A 387 7.92 20.07 -9.70
C LEU A 387 7.48 18.62 -9.92
N ASN A 388 6.44 18.42 -10.74
CA ASN A 388 5.92 17.10 -11.09
C ASN A 388 5.70 16.96 -12.59
N PHE A 389 6.65 16.33 -13.28
CA PHE A 389 6.57 16.08 -14.72
C PHE A 389 6.07 14.69 -15.09
N ALA A 390 6.02 13.75 -14.15
CA ALA A 390 5.69 12.34 -14.42
C ALA A 390 4.31 12.16 -15.08
N THR A 391 3.35 13.00 -14.70
CA THR A 391 1.97 12.99 -15.22
C THR A 391 1.69 14.09 -16.25
N PHE A 392 2.71 14.81 -16.70
CA PHE A 392 2.54 15.98 -17.58
C PHE A 392 2.25 15.58 -19.03
N SER A 393 2.88 14.52 -19.54
CA SER A 393 2.66 14.08 -20.93
C SER A 393 1.31 13.39 -21.09
N THR A 394 0.56 13.77 -22.12
CA THR A 394 -0.76 13.19 -22.44
C THR A 394 -0.69 12.09 -23.50
N ARG A 395 0.42 11.99 -24.24
CA ARG A 395 0.66 10.97 -25.29
C ARG A 395 1.84 10.10 -24.89
N VAL A 396 1.55 9.19 -23.97
CA VAL A 396 2.56 8.36 -23.31
C VAL A 396 2.04 6.95 -23.07
N LEU A 397 2.87 5.98 -23.40
CA LEU A 397 2.89 4.64 -22.84
C LEU A 397 4.00 4.62 -21.80
N ASP A 398 3.69 4.39 -20.54
CA ASP A 398 4.71 4.29 -19.50
C ASP A 398 4.29 3.33 -18.40
N GLU A 399 5.16 2.36 -18.16
CA GLU A 399 4.99 1.37 -17.11
C GLU A 399 5.10 2.00 -15.70
N VAL A 400 5.97 2.99 -15.51
CA VAL A 400 6.26 3.55 -14.18
C VAL A 400 5.14 4.49 -13.72
N THR A 401 4.72 5.44 -14.56
CA THR A 401 3.61 6.35 -14.21
C THR A 401 2.25 5.65 -14.26
N TYR A 402 1.99 4.84 -15.30
CA TYR A 402 0.63 4.37 -15.61
C TYR A 402 0.44 2.85 -15.53
N GLY A 403 1.50 2.07 -15.27
CA GLY A 403 1.41 0.61 -15.26
C GLY A 403 1.14 0.02 -16.65
N LYS A 404 1.56 0.72 -17.71
CA LYS A 404 1.29 0.33 -19.11
C LYS A 404 2.56 0.01 -19.87
N SER A 405 2.65 -1.19 -20.41
CA SER A 405 3.72 -1.65 -21.30
C SER A 405 3.15 -2.50 -22.44
N VAL A 406 3.99 -2.80 -23.44
CA VAL A 406 3.64 -3.67 -24.57
C VAL A 406 4.61 -4.84 -24.62
N LEU A 407 4.12 -6.02 -24.26
CA LEU A 407 4.84 -7.28 -24.42
C LEU A 407 4.77 -7.72 -25.89
N LEU A 408 5.93 -7.85 -26.53
CA LEU A 408 6.07 -8.27 -27.92
C LEU A 408 6.17 -9.79 -28.01
N ASP A 409 6.98 -10.41 -27.14
CA ASP A 409 7.16 -11.86 -27.06
C ASP A 409 7.50 -12.31 -25.65
N GLU A 410 6.99 -13.47 -25.25
CA GLU A 410 7.24 -14.09 -23.94
C GLU A 410 8.51 -14.96 -23.92
N GLY A 411 9.27 -14.86 -22.83
CA GLY A 411 10.41 -15.72 -22.53
C GLY A 411 11.73 -15.32 -23.21
N LYS A 412 12.67 -16.27 -23.25
CA LYS A 412 14.00 -16.03 -23.83
C LYS A 412 13.93 -15.75 -25.33
N ILE A 413 14.77 -14.84 -25.78
CA ILE A 413 15.00 -14.52 -27.20
C ILE A 413 16.43 -14.89 -27.58
N GLU A 414 16.64 -15.23 -28.85
CA GLU A 414 17.94 -15.56 -29.42
C GLU A 414 18.28 -14.59 -30.57
N ASP A 415 19.55 -14.52 -30.95
CA ASP A 415 20.03 -13.74 -32.10
C ASP A 415 19.64 -12.24 -32.12
N LEU A 416 19.48 -11.60 -30.96
CA LEU A 416 19.19 -10.16 -30.89
C LEU A 416 20.27 -9.36 -31.65
N LYS A 417 19.85 -8.66 -32.69
CA LYS A 417 20.66 -7.73 -33.47
C LYS A 417 19.94 -6.39 -33.58
N VAL A 418 20.71 -5.32 -33.40
CA VAL A 418 20.25 -3.96 -33.66
C VAL A 418 21.10 -3.42 -34.81
N THR A 419 20.46 -2.97 -35.88
CA THR A 419 21.12 -2.42 -37.08
C THR A 419 20.47 -1.10 -37.46
N ARG A 420 21.19 -0.28 -38.23
CA ARG A 420 20.64 0.92 -38.87
C ARG A 420 20.46 0.64 -40.36
N GLU A 421 19.26 0.88 -40.87
CA GLU A 421 18.91 0.73 -42.28
C GLU A 421 18.32 2.04 -42.77
N GLU A 422 19.01 2.77 -43.66
CA GLU A 422 18.57 4.08 -44.17
C GLU A 422 18.17 5.05 -43.04
N GLU A 423 16.87 5.35 -42.89
CA GLU A 423 16.29 6.26 -41.90
C GLU A 423 15.66 5.55 -40.69
N LYS A 424 15.88 4.25 -40.50
CA LYS A 424 15.29 3.47 -39.38
C LYS A 424 16.33 2.65 -38.62
N TYR A 425 16.03 2.37 -37.36
CA TYR A 425 16.75 1.37 -36.55
C TYR A 425 15.92 0.11 -36.46
N VAL A 426 16.54 -1.03 -36.76
CA VAL A 426 15.90 -2.34 -36.81
C VAL A 426 16.42 -3.18 -35.66
N LEU A 427 15.52 -3.60 -34.79
CA LEU A 427 15.75 -4.56 -33.72
C LEU A 427 15.15 -5.90 -34.16
N GLY A 428 16.00 -6.87 -34.45
CA GLY A 428 15.62 -8.21 -34.88
C GLY A 428 16.03 -9.28 -33.88
N TYR A 429 15.17 -10.24 -33.58
CA TYR A 429 15.49 -11.41 -32.76
C TYR A 429 14.63 -12.62 -33.15
N SER A 430 14.99 -13.81 -32.66
CA SER A 430 14.18 -15.02 -32.73
C SER A 430 13.53 -15.28 -31.37
N ASN A 431 12.21 -15.45 -31.32
CA ASN A 431 11.52 -15.80 -30.08
C ASN A 431 11.69 -17.30 -29.74
N LYS A 432 11.21 -17.71 -28.56
CA LYS A 432 11.30 -19.11 -28.09
C LYS A 432 10.66 -20.15 -29.03
N ALA A 433 9.73 -19.74 -29.90
CA ALA A 433 9.11 -20.59 -30.91
C ALA A 433 9.92 -20.67 -32.22
N GLY A 434 11.10 -20.05 -32.28
CA GLY A 434 11.92 -19.95 -33.48
C GLY A 434 11.39 -18.98 -34.54
N GLN A 435 10.39 -18.15 -34.21
CA GLN A 435 9.86 -17.15 -35.13
C GLN A 435 10.71 -15.89 -35.07
N LYS A 436 11.07 -15.37 -36.25
CA LYS A 436 11.77 -14.08 -36.35
C LYS A 436 10.81 -12.94 -36.08
N LYS A 437 11.28 -12.00 -35.29
CA LYS A 437 10.58 -10.78 -34.88
C LYS A 437 11.39 -9.56 -35.25
N THR A 438 10.72 -8.56 -35.77
CA THR A 438 11.35 -7.32 -36.22
C THR A 438 10.59 -6.12 -35.66
N VAL A 439 11.28 -5.28 -34.91
CA VAL A 439 10.79 -3.99 -34.42
C VAL A 439 11.61 -2.90 -35.09
N GLU A 440 10.96 -1.95 -35.74
CA GLU A 440 11.64 -0.86 -36.43
C GLU A 440 11.24 0.48 -35.82
N PHE A 441 12.23 1.27 -35.44
CA PHE A 441 12.07 2.64 -34.96
C PHE A 441 12.34 3.59 -36.13
N LEU A 442 11.27 4.16 -36.68
CA LEU A 442 11.31 5.16 -37.75
C LEU A 442 11.32 6.58 -37.14
N PRO A 443 11.56 7.64 -37.94
CA PRO A 443 11.63 9.00 -37.40
C PRO A 443 10.35 9.46 -36.68
N ARG A 444 9.17 8.99 -37.09
CA ARG A 444 7.87 9.38 -36.49
C ARG A 444 6.91 8.22 -36.23
N ASP A 445 7.33 7.00 -36.55
CA ASP A 445 6.49 5.81 -36.54
C ASP A 445 7.23 4.64 -35.89
N ILE A 446 6.47 3.65 -35.43
CA ILE A 446 6.98 2.37 -34.92
C ILE A 446 6.37 1.27 -35.78
N SER A 447 7.22 0.36 -36.29
CA SER A 447 6.80 -0.80 -37.07
C SER A 447 7.09 -2.07 -36.29
N ILE A 448 6.11 -2.98 -36.22
CA ILE A 448 6.28 -4.32 -35.64
C ILE A 448 5.87 -5.33 -36.70
N ASP A 449 6.80 -6.20 -37.09
CA ASP A 449 6.63 -7.23 -38.12
C ASP A 449 6.02 -6.69 -39.43
N GLY A 450 6.47 -5.49 -39.85
CA GLY A 450 6.02 -4.81 -41.08
C GLY A 450 4.71 -4.02 -40.93
N LYS A 451 4.05 -4.05 -39.77
CA LYS A 451 2.89 -3.21 -39.49
C LYS A 451 3.35 -1.87 -38.92
N VAL A 452 3.34 -0.84 -39.76
CA VAL A 452 3.69 0.54 -39.39
C VAL A 452 2.52 1.21 -38.67
N SER A 453 2.79 1.84 -37.52
CA SER A 453 1.85 2.68 -36.78
C SER A 453 2.53 4.00 -36.41
N SER A 454 1.81 5.12 -36.53
CA SER A 454 2.32 6.36 -35.96
C SER A 454 2.50 6.22 -34.45
N VAL A 455 3.45 6.95 -33.86
CA VAL A 455 3.72 6.86 -32.40
C VAL A 455 2.44 7.07 -31.59
N ASP A 456 1.62 8.05 -31.98
CA ASP A 456 0.32 8.30 -31.34
C ASP A 456 -0.65 7.13 -31.49
N THR A 457 -0.74 6.55 -32.68
CA THR A 457 -1.59 5.37 -32.94
C THR A 457 -1.09 4.15 -32.15
N PHE A 458 0.23 3.96 -32.06
CA PHE A 458 0.85 2.90 -31.28
C PHE A 458 0.50 3.06 -29.80
N ILE A 459 0.67 4.25 -29.23
CA ILE A 459 0.30 4.56 -27.85
C ILE A 459 -1.19 4.35 -27.64
N LEU A 460 -2.05 4.88 -28.51
CA LEU A 460 -3.51 4.71 -28.39
C LEU A 460 -3.90 3.23 -28.42
N GLN A 461 -3.39 2.45 -29.37
CA GLN A 461 -3.65 1.01 -29.44
C GLN A 461 -3.14 0.28 -28.19
N ALA A 462 -1.94 0.63 -27.72
CA ALA A 462 -1.34 0.08 -26.52
C ALA A 462 -2.16 0.44 -25.26
N VAL A 463 -2.74 1.63 -25.17
CA VAL A 463 -3.53 2.06 -24.00
C VAL A 463 -4.98 1.57 -24.07
N SER A 464 -5.57 1.50 -25.26
CA SER A 464 -6.99 1.14 -25.47
C SER A 464 -7.26 -0.36 -25.54
N SER A 465 -6.24 -1.19 -25.81
CA SER A 465 -6.41 -2.63 -25.93
C SER A 465 -6.82 -3.23 -24.57
N PRO A 466 -7.96 -3.95 -24.47
CA PRO A 466 -8.41 -4.59 -23.23
C PRO A 466 -7.43 -5.65 -22.66
N GLY A 467 -6.37 -5.99 -23.40
CA GLY A 467 -5.27 -6.87 -22.99
C GLY A 467 -4.03 -6.16 -22.43
N SER A 468 -3.96 -4.83 -22.47
CA SER A 468 -2.81 -4.03 -21.96
C SER A 468 -3.02 -3.45 -20.56
N LEU A 469 -4.09 -3.86 -19.88
CA LEU A 469 -4.16 -3.84 -18.42
C LEU A 469 -3.46 -5.10 -17.91
N ARG A 470 -2.14 -5.03 -17.79
CA ARG A 470 -1.41 -5.99 -16.96
C ARG A 470 -0.46 -5.20 -16.06
N GLU A 471 -0.87 -5.04 -14.80
CA GLU A 471 0.06 -4.84 -13.69
C GLU A 471 1.21 -5.85 -13.87
N SER A 472 2.46 -5.38 -13.77
CA SER A 472 3.70 -6.15 -13.95
C SER A 472 3.53 -7.61 -13.48
N ARG A 473 3.41 -8.54 -14.42
CA ARG A 473 3.30 -9.98 -14.13
C ARG A 473 4.68 -10.61 -14.24
N GLY A 474 5.57 -10.15 -13.37
CA GLY A 474 6.85 -10.79 -13.10
C GLY A 474 6.70 -11.87 -12.03
N GLY A 475 6.29 -13.07 -12.43
CA GLY A 475 6.41 -14.25 -11.57
C GLY A 475 5.90 -15.49 -12.25
N MET A 476 6.53 -16.62 -11.94
CA MET A 476 6.12 -17.95 -12.40
C MET A 476 4.63 -18.14 -12.11
N GLY A 477 3.80 -17.98 -13.14
CA GLY A 477 2.37 -18.18 -13.06
C GLY A 477 2.08 -19.62 -12.67
N VAL A 478 1.76 -19.83 -11.40
CA VAL A 478 1.12 -21.05 -10.98
C VAL A 478 -0.30 -20.99 -11.50
N SER A 479 -0.70 -22.00 -12.27
CA SER A 479 -2.05 -22.07 -12.85
C SER A 479 -3.11 -21.86 -11.76
N SER A 480 -4.23 -21.25 -12.14
CA SER A 480 -5.44 -21.17 -11.32
C SER A 480 -5.97 -22.59 -11.09
N GLY A 481 -5.35 -23.31 -10.15
CA GLY A 481 -5.74 -24.67 -9.81
C GLY A 481 -7.16 -24.70 -9.28
N SER A 482 -7.91 -25.74 -9.61
CA SER A 482 -9.19 -26.01 -8.95
C SER A 482 -8.93 -26.40 -7.49
N PRO A 483 -9.84 -26.09 -6.54
CA PRO A 483 -9.74 -26.62 -5.19
C PRO A 483 -9.71 -28.16 -5.23
N LYS A 484 -8.87 -28.79 -4.42
CA LYS A 484 -8.83 -30.27 -4.35
C LYS A 484 -10.18 -30.82 -3.90
N GLU A 485 -10.82 -31.66 -4.69
CA GLU A 485 -12.15 -32.21 -4.38
C GLU A 485 -12.17 -33.06 -3.09
N GLN A 486 -11.04 -33.69 -2.76
CA GLN A 486 -10.89 -34.54 -1.57
C GLN A 486 -11.06 -33.81 -0.24
N GLN A 487 -11.04 -32.47 -0.20
CA GLN A 487 -11.23 -31.69 1.04
C GLN A 487 -12.71 -31.52 1.43
N PHE A 488 -13.67 -31.68 0.51
CA PHE A 488 -15.09 -31.46 0.80
C PHE A 488 -15.68 -32.46 1.83
N PRO A 489 -15.39 -33.78 1.76
CA PRO A 489 -15.82 -34.73 2.78
C PRO A 489 -15.28 -34.38 4.18
N ASP A 490 -14.03 -33.93 4.27
CA ASP A 490 -13.42 -33.52 5.55
C ASP A 490 -14.13 -32.30 6.13
N ILE A 491 -14.33 -31.25 5.32
CA ILE A 491 -15.08 -30.05 5.74
C ILE A 491 -16.49 -30.45 6.19
N LEU A 492 -17.17 -31.37 5.50
CA LEU A 492 -18.49 -31.84 5.87
C LEU A 492 -18.49 -32.57 7.23
N LEU A 493 -17.48 -33.41 7.49
CA LEU A 493 -17.31 -34.07 8.78
C LEU A 493 -17.08 -33.06 9.91
N GLN A 494 -16.21 -32.07 9.68
CA GLN A 494 -15.95 -31.01 10.66
C GLN A 494 -17.21 -30.15 10.90
N LEU A 495 -18.01 -29.90 9.86
CA LEU A 495 -19.29 -29.22 9.98
C LEU A 495 -20.27 -30.00 10.86
N ILE A 496 -20.35 -31.33 10.70
CA ILE A 496 -21.20 -32.18 11.56
C ILE A 496 -20.76 -32.08 13.02
N LYS A 497 -19.45 -32.15 13.29
CA LYS A 497 -18.91 -31.95 14.66
C LYS A 497 -19.29 -30.57 15.21
N PHE A 498 -19.18 -29.52 14.40
CA PHE A 498 -19.54 -28.17 14.81
C PHE A 498 -21.04 -28.02 15.10
N ILE A 499 -21.90 -28.62 14.27
CA ILE A 499 -23.35 -28.63 14.48
C ILE A 499 -23.71 -29.35 15.78
N LEU A 500 -23.01 -30.42 16.15
CA LEU A 500 -23.19 -31.13 17.44
C LEU A 500 -22.61 -30.36 18.62
N PHE A 501 -21.54 -29.58 18.40
CA PHE A 501 -20.91 -28.74 19.41
C PHE A 501 -21.86 -27.63 19.91
N ILE A 502 -22.60 -26.96 19.01
CA ILE A 502 -23.51 -25.87 19.36
C ILE A 502 -24.53 -26.25 20.46
N PRO A 503 -25.35 -27.33 20.32
CA PRO A 503 -26.34 -27.67 21.32
C PRO A 503 -25.71 -28.09 22.66
N LEU A 504 -24.62 -28.87 22.62
CA LEU A 504 -24.02 -29.47 23.81
C LEU A 504 -23.20 -28.47 24.63
N VAL A 505 -22.39 -27.65 23.96
CA VAL A 505 -21.39 -26.80 24.61
C VAL A 505 -21.87 -25.35 24.75
N LEU A 506 -22.62 -24.84 23.77
CA LEU A 506 -23.07 -23.43 23.80
C LEU A 506 -24.51 -23.32 24.32
N PHE A 507 -25.46 -24.03 23.71
CA PHE A 507 -26.87 -23.88 24.03
C PHE A 507 -27.22 -24.35 25.44
N ILE A 508 -26.85 -25.56 25.85
CA ILE A 508 -27.23 -26.09 27.18
C ILE A 508 -26.75 -25.17 28.30
N PRO A 509 -25.46 -24.77 28.36
CA PRO A 509 -25.02 -23.96 29.49
C PRO A 509 -25.63 -22.56 29.51
N GLY A 510 -25.82 -21.94 28.33
CA GLY A 510 -26.53 -20.67 28.24
C GLY A 510 -28.02 -20.78 28.55
N PHE A 511 -28.68 -21.89 28.20
CA PHE A 511 -30.09 -22.14 28.49
C PHE A 511 -30.34 -22.18 30.00
N LEU A 512 -29.42 -22.75 30.78
CA LEU A 512 -29.54 -22.76 32.24
C LEU A 512 -29.56 -21.35 32.86
N LEU A 513 -28.88 -20.38 32.24
CA LEU A 513 -28.93 -18.97 32.67
C LEU A 513 -30.22 -18.29 32.18
N VAL A 514 -30.56 -18.50 30.91
CA VAL A 514 -31.66 -17.81 30.22
C VAL A 514 -33.04 -18.32 30.63
N ARG A 515 -33.20 -19.60 31.01
CA ARG A 515 -34.51 -20.19 31.34
C ARG A 515 -35.26 -19.44 32.44
N SER A 516 -34.52 -18.85 33.39
CA SER A 516 -35.08 -18.04 34.47
C SER A 516 -35.79 -16.77 33.99
N LEU A 517 -35.46 -16.28 32.79
CA LEU A 517 -36.11 -15.14 32.14
C LEU A 517 -37.50 -15.49 31.60
N ASN A 518 -37.79 -16.80 31.45
CA ASN A 518 -39.05 -17.33 30.93
C ASN A 518 -39.49 -16.61 29.65
N MET A 519 -38.61 -16.63 28.63
CA MET A 519 -38.93 -16.02 27.34
C MET A 519 -40.09 -16.80 26.71
N ARG A 520 -41.07 -16.06 26.16
CA ARG A 520 -42.28 -16.66 25.57
C ARG A 520 -42.04 -17.37 24.23
N SER A 521 -40.93 -17.11 23.56
CA SER A 521 -40.65 -17.56 22.19
C SER A 521 -39.43 -18.47 22.14
N LEU A 522 -39.60 -19.68 21.58
CA LEU A 522 -38.51 -20.64 21.37
C LEU A 522 -37.31 -20.02 20.63
N PRO A 523 -37.47 -19.24 19.55
CA PRO A 523 -36.33 -18.63 18.87
C PRO A 523 -35.55 -17.62 19.74
N SER A 524 -36.23 -16.93 20.67
CA SER A 524 -35.56 -16.03 21.62
C SER A 524 -34.79 -16.79 22.70
N ASN A 525 -35.36 -17.89 23.20
CA ASN A 525 -34.62 -18.78 24.09
C ASN A 525 -33.38 -19.34 23.38
N PHE A 526 -33.51 -19.79 22.15
CA PHE A 526 -32.39 -20.30 21.36
C PHE A 526 -31.29 -19.25 21.18
N PHE A 527 -31.63 -18.09 20.60
CA PHE A 527 -30.66 -17.01 20.36
C PHE A 527 -29.94 -16.59 21.64
N LEU A 528 -30.67 -16.28 22.71
CA LEU A 528 -30.06 -15.84 23.97
C LEU A 528 -29.22 -16.95 24.61
N SER A 529 -29.65 -18.21 24.53
CA SER A 529 -28.90 -19.33 25.11
C SER A 529 -27.58 -19.55 24.38
N VAL A 530 -27.57 -19.54 23.04
CA VAL A 530 -26.31 -19.70 22.27
C VAL A 530 -25.34 -18.56 22.54
N ILE A 531 -25.80 -17.30 22.52
CA ILE A 531 -24.92 -16.14 22.79
C ILE A 531 -24.41 -16.16 24.23
N SER A 532 -25.27 -16.44 25.21
CA SER A 532 -24.85 -16.56 26.61
C SER A 532 -23.87 -17.72 26.80
N GLY A 533 -24.06 -18.82 26.07
CA GLY A 533 -23.13 -19.95 26.04
C GLY A 533 -21.76 -19.60 25.51
N MET A 534 -21.68 -18.86 24.39
CA MET A 534 -20.42 -18.36 23.84
C MET A 534 -19.68 -17.49 24.85
N VAL A 535 -20.38 -16.54 25.49
CA VAL A 535 -19.79 -15.69 26.53
C VAL A 535 -19.31 -16.50 27.74
N MET A 536 -20.14 -17.43 28.23
CA MET A 536 -19.79 -18.24 29.40
C MET A 536 -18.62 -19.18 29.15
N LEU A 537 -18.60 -19.88 28.01
CA LEU A 537 -17.48 -20.73 27.62
C LEU A 537 -16.17 -19.92 27.63
N THR A 538 -16.20 -18.74 27.01
CA THR A 538 -15.04 -17.85 26.92
C THR A 538 -14.58 -17.36 28.30
N LEU A 539 -15.51 -16.96 29.17
CA LEU A 539 -15.17 -16.51 30.52
C LEU A 539 -14.62 -17.64 31.41
N VAL A 540 -15.20 -18.84 31.32
CA VAL A 540 -14.69 -20.01 32.06
C VAL A 540 -13.30 -20.40 31.54
N ALA A 541 -13.08 -20.34 30.24
CA ALA A 541 -11.76 -20.57 29.64
C ALA A 541 -10.73 -19.54 30.10
N TYR A 542 -11.13 -18.27 30.12
CA TYR A 542 -10.30 -17.16 30.61
C TYR A 542 -9.91 -17.36 32.07
N LEU A 543 -10.88 -17.64 32.94
CA LEU A 543 -10.64 -17.91 34.36
C LEU A 543 -9.80 -19.17 34.58
N GLY A 544 -10.10 -20.26 33.87
CA GLY A 544 -9.33 -21.49 33.92
C GLY A 544 -7.88 -21.26 33.50
N GLY A 545 -7.66 -20.46 32.46
CA GLY A 545 -6.32 -20.07 32.02
C GLY A 545 -5.56 -19.23 33.05
N LEU A 546 -6.19 -18.17 33.59
CA LEU A 546 -5.58 -17.33 34.63
C LEU A 546 -5.22 -18.11 35.90
N LEU A 547 -6.08 -19.06 36.29
CA LEU A 547 -5.87 -19.92 37.45
C LEU A 547 -4.94 -21.11 37.16
N LYS A 548 -4.50 -21.29 35.91
CA LYS A 548 -3.73 -22.44 35.42
C LYS A 548 -4.44 -23.79 35.64
N ILE A 549 -5.77 -23.80 35.54
CA ILE A 549 -6.65 -24.97 35.61
C ILE A 549 -7.41 -25.11 34.27
N PRO A 550 -6.74 -25.55 33.19
CA PRO A 550 -7.36 -25.63 31.86
C PRO A 550 -8.53 -26.63 31.80
N TRP A 551 -8.56 -27.62 32.70
CA TRP A 551 -9.62 -28.62 32.80
C TRP A 551 -10.95 -28.06 33.37
N LEU A 552 -10.96 -26.81 33.84
CA LEU A 552 -12.15 -26.16 34.40
C LEU A 552 -13.31 -26.12 33.38
N THR A 553 -13.01 -25.97 32.09
CA THR A 553 -14.02 -25.96 31.02
C THR A 553 -14.75 -27.29 30.92
N PHE A 554 -14.05 -28.42 31.01
CA PHE A 554 -14.68 -29.75 31.03
C PHE A 554 -15.55 -29.98 32.26
N ILE A 555 -15.09 -29.54 33.45
CA ILE A 555 -15.85 -29.66 34.70
C ILE A 555 -17.14 -28.83 34.61
N TYR A 556 -17.03 -27.59 34.15
CA TYR A 556 -18.16 -26.70 33.90
C TYR A 556 -19.18 -27.34 32.95
N LEU A 557 -18.73 -27.90 31.82
CA LEU A 557 -19.62 -28.53 30.84
C LEU A 557 -20.30 -29.78 31.40
N ALA A 558 -19.55 -30.68 32.04
CA ALA A 558 -20.09 -31.88 32.65
C ALA A 558 -21.15 -31.54 33.72
N ALA A 559 -20.88 -30.53 34.55
CA ALA A 559 -21.82 -30.06 35.57
C ALA A 559 -23.10 -29.48 34.94
N PHE A 560 -22.99 -28.62 33.93
CA PHE A 560 -24.16 -27.98 33.31
C PHE A 560 -25.00 -28.97 32.49
N VAL A 561 -24.37 -29.89 31.75
CA VAL A 561 -25.08 -30.99 31.06
C VAL A 561 -25.73 -31.94 32.07
N GLY A 562 -25.02 -32.30 33.15
CA GLY A 562 -25.55 -33.11 34.24
C GLY A 562 -26.79 -32.46 34.88
N ILE A 563 -26.73 -31.17 35.21
CA ILE A 563 -27.87 -30.41 35.76
C ILE A 563 -29.04 -30.42 34.76
N PHE A 564 -28.78 -30.17 33.48
CA PHE A 564 -29.79 -30.14 32.43
C PHE A 564 -30.55 -31.47 32.30
N ILE A 565 -29.84 -32.60 32.38
CA ILE A 565 -30.42 -33.95 32.33
C ILE A 565 -31.12 -34.32 33.65
N LEU A 566 -30.42 -34.20 34.79
CA LEU A 566 -30.91 -34.62 36.11
C LEU A 566 -32.16 -33.86 36.53
N LYS A 567 -32.23 -32.56 36.23
CA LYS A 567 -33.42 -31.73 36.50
C LYS A 567 -34.48 -31.80 35.41
N LYS A 568 -34.28 -32.66 34.39
CA LYS A 568 -35.19 -32.87 33.27
C LYS A 568 -35.55 -31.59 32.50
N TYR A 569 -34.64 -30.62 32.44
CA TYR A 569 -34.88 -29.34 31.78
C TYR A 569 -35.03 -29.47 30.25
N TYR A 570 -34.58 -30.58 29.66
CA TYR A 570 -34.89 -30.90 28.26
C TYR A 570 -36.40 -30.99 27.97
N LEU A 571 -37.25 -31.29 28.97
CA LEU A 571 -38.70 -31.28 28.83
C LEU A 571 -39.28 -29.86 28.72
N GLU A 572 -38.57 -28.85 29.24
CA GLU A 572 -38.99 -27.43 29.15
C GLU A 572 -38.85 -26.86 27.72
N LEU A 573 -38.09 -27.53 26.85
CA LEU A 573 -37.85 -27.09 25.47
C LEU A 573 -39.08 -27.23 24.55
N ASN A 574 -40.20 -27.78 25.05
CA ASN A 574 -41.49 -28.01 24.39
C ASN A 574 -41.52 -27.77 22.86
N LEU A 575 -40.91 -28.68 22.11
CA LEU A 575 -40.86 -28.64 20.65
C LEU A 575 -42.22 -28.97 20.00
N LYS A 576 -43.13 -29.63 20.74
CA LYS A 576 -44.45 -30.07 20.23
C LYS A 576 -45.44 -28.92 19.97
N GLY A 577 -45.21 -27.74 20.57
CA GLY A 577 -46.05 -26.55 20.39
C GLY A 577 -45.63 -25.63 19.24
N VAL A 578 -44.47 -25.87 18.60
CA VAL A 578 -43.95 -24.99 17.54
C VAL A 578 -44.48 -25.46 16.18
N LYS A 579 -45.71 -25.05 15.85
CA LYS A 579 -46.17 -25.08 14.46
C LYS A 579 -45.52 -23.90 13.73
N ILE A 580 -44.43 -24.15 13.01
CA ILE A 580 -43.99 -23.22 11.96
C ILE A 580 -45.07 -23.28 10.89
N THR A 581 -46.01 -22.34 10.90
CA THR A 581 -46.91 -22.17 9.77
C THR A 581 -46.06 -21.71 8.59
N LEU A 582 -45.89 -22.56 7.57
CA LEU A 582 -45.22 -22.22 6.32
C LEU A 582 -46.12 -21.27 5.49
N ASP A 583 -46.52 -20.16 6.10
CA ASP A 583 -47.16 -19.07 5.38
C ASP A 583 -46.10 -18.35 4.51
N LYS A 584 -46.57 -17.64 3.47
CA LYS A 584 -45.70 -16.95 2.51
C LYS A 584 -44.72 -15.96 3.18
N ILE A 585 -45.10 -15.39 4.32
CA ILE A 585 -44.28 -14.40 5.05
C ILE A 585 -43.14 -15.11 5.79
N ASN A 586 -43.43 -16.22 6.48
CA ASN A 586 -42.42 -17.02 7.16
C ASN A 586 -41.44 -17.65 6.17
N LEU A 587 -41.90 -18.10 5.00
CA LEU A 587 -41.02 -18.56 3.92
C LEU A 587 -40.06 -17.45 3.46
N LEU A 588 -40.56 -16.22 3.30
CA LEU A 588 -39.74 -15.08 2.91
C LEU A 588 -38.73 -14.69 3.99
N VAL A 589 -39.09 -14.77 5.28
CA VAL A 589 -38.15 -14.60 6.39
C VAL A 589 -37.04 -15.64 6.32
N ILE A 590 -37.39 -16.92 6.22
CA ILE A 590 -36.41 -18.02 6.15
C ILE A 590 -35.49 -17.85 4.95
N LEU A 591 -36.05 -17.55 3.78
CA LEU A 591 -35.27 -17.29 2.56
C LEU A 591 -34.29 -16.13 2.77
N THR A 592 -34.75 -15.01 3.35
CA THR A 592 -33.90 -13.83 3.62
C THR A 592 -32.78 -14.16 4.60
N LEU A 593 -33.04 -14.97 5.63
CA LEU A 593 -32.02 -15.42 6.58
C LEU A 593 -30.96 -16.30 5.91
N ILE A 594 -31.38 -17.25 5.08
CA ILE A 594 -30.46 -18.16 4.38
C ILE A 594 -29.63 -17.40 3.35
N THR A 595 -30.27 -16.62 2.47
CA THR A 595 -29.56 -15.87 1.44
C THR A 595 -28.68 -14.78 2.03
N GLY A 596 -29.14 -14.10 3.08
CA GLY A 596 -28.35 -13.11 3.81
C GLY A 596 -27.12 -13.72 4.49
N ALA A 597 -27.27 -14.89 5.12
CA ALA A 597 -26.15 -15.59 5.75
C ALA A 597 -25.09 -16.05 4.73
N ILE A 598 -25.52 -16.59 3.58
CA ILE A 598 -24.62 -16.93 2.47
C ILE A 598 -23.92 -15.67 1.95
N PHE A 599 -24.67 -14.60 1.72
CA PHE A 599 -24.15 -13.33 1.21
C PHE A 599 -23.01 -12.78 2.09
N GLN A 600 -23.23 -12.65 3.40
CA GLN A 600 -22.19 -12.13 4.31
C GLN A 600 -21.02 -13.10 4.58
N SER A 601 -21.14 -14.37 4.19
CA SER A 601 -20.07 -15.37 4.41
C SER A 601 -19.25 -15.62 3.14
N LEU A 602 -19.79 -15.29 1.97
CA LEU A 602 -19.23 -15.67 0.67
C LEU A 602 -17.79 -15.19 0.45
N SER A 603 -17.43 -14.04 1.01
CA SER A 603 -16.09 -13.45 0.87
C SER A 603 -15.00 -14.18 1.67
N LEU A 604 -15.38 -15.06 2.61
CA LEU A 604 -14.45 -15.79 3.48
C LEU A 604 -14.34 -17.27 3.14
N LEU A 605 -15.42 -17.88 2.63
CA LEU A 605 -15.58 -19.34 2.55
C LEU A 605 -14.41 -20.06 1.89
N ARG A 606 -13.86 -19.44 0.84
CA ARG A 606 -12.77 -20.04 0.08
C ARG A 606 -11.44 -19.95 0.84
N SER A 607 -11.20 -18.94 1.68
CA SER A 607 -9.91 -18.75 2.38
C SER A 607 -9.57 -19.96 3.22
N GLY A 608 -8.32 -20.43 3.12
CA GLY A 608 -7.89 -21.67 3.74
C GLY A 608 -8.28 -22.93 2.96
N TRP A 609 -8.72 -22.84 1.70
CA TRP A 609 -8.86 -24.01 0.82
C TRP A 609 -7.51 -24.46 0.28
N VAL A 610 -7.40 -25.77 0.07
CA VAL A 610 -6.22 -26.41 -0.51
C VAL A 610 -6.37 -26.50 -2.03
N TYR A 611 -5.34 -26.01 -2.71
CA TYR A 611 -5.12 -26.02 -4.14
C TYR A 611 -3.90 -26.88 -4.49
N ASP A 612 -3.65 -27.10 -5.77
CA ASP A 612 -2.46 -27.82 -6.24
C ASP A 612 -1.14 -27.14 -5.85
N PHE A 613 -1.18 -25.82 -5.66
CA PHE A 613 -0.04 -25.01 -5.26
C PHE A 613 0.10 -24.79 -3.75
N GLY A 614 -0.88 -25.22 -2.94
CA GLY A 614 -0.92 -25.00 -1.50
C GLY A 614 -2.21 -24.34 -1.02
N ILE A 615 -2.17 -23.61 0.09
CA ILE A 615 -3.36 -23.02 0.72
C ILE A 615 -3.57 -21.59 0.22
N GLY A 616 -4.78 -21.24 -0.22
CA GLY A 616 -5.11 -19.91 -0.76
C GLY A 616 -5.88 -19.00 0.22
N PHE A 617 -5.61 -17.69 0.19
CA PHE A 617 -6.29 -16.68 1.01
C PHE A 617 -6.75 -15.46 0.18
N TRP A 618 -7.96 -14.95 0.45
CA TRP A 618 -8.54 -13.77 -0.21
C TRP A 618 -8.51 -12.50 0.63
N GLY A 619 -8.21 -11.39 -0.05
CA GLY A 619 -8.31 -10.03 0.50
C GLY A 619 -7.49 -9.87 1.79
N PRO A 620 -8.05 -9.25 2.84
CA PRO A 620 -7.35 -9.02 4.09
C PRO A 620 -7.10 -10.31 4.89
N LEU A 621 -7.71 -11.45 4.53
CA LEU A 621 -7.55 -12.70 5.27
C LEU A 621 -6.15 -13.30 5.14
N GLY A 622 -5.39 -12.91 4.11
CA GLY A 622 -3.96 -13.25 3.98
C GLY A 622 -3.07 -12.55 5.03
N HIS A 623 -3.60 -11.56 5.75
CA HIS A 623 -2.92 -10.85 6.84
C HIS A 623 -3.69 -10.98 8.15
N ASP A 624 -4.87 -10.36 8.25
CA ASP A 624 -5.68 -10.31 9.47
C ASP A 624 -6.18 -11.71 9.88
N GLY A 625 -6.55 -12.54 8.90
CA GLY A 625 -6.94 -13.93 9.15
C GLY A 625 -5.78 -14.77 9.70
N ILE A 626 -4.57 -14.55 9.16
CA ILE A 626 -3.33 -15.19 9.61
C ILE A 626 -2.96 -14.74 11.02
N TRP A 627 -3.13 -13.45 11.35
CA TRP A 627 -2.96 -12.93 12.71
C TRP A 627 -3.88 -13.64 13.72
N HIS A 628 -5.19 -13.72 13.41
CA HIS A 628 -6.15 -14.43 14.26
C HIS A 628 -5.76 -15.91 14.44
N GLN A 629 -5.32 -16.59 13.38
CA GLN A 629 -4.85 -17.97 13.46
C GLN A 629 -3.61 -18.12 14.35
N ALA A 630 -2.61 -17.24 14.23
CA ALA A 630 -1.43 -17.23 15.07
C ALA A 630 -1.79 -17.03 16.55
N LEU A 631 -2.68 -16.08 16.84
CA LEU A 631 -3.14 -15.80 18.19
C LEU A 631 -3.92 -16.97 18.80
N ILE A 632 -4.84 -17.58 18.05
CA ILE A 632 -5.59 -18.78 18.48
C ILE A 632 -4.64 -19.91 18.87
N ASN A 633 -3.59 -20.14 18.07
CA ASN A 633 -2.60 -21.17 18.38
C ASN A 633 -1.82 -20.89 19.67
N GLN A 634 -1.53 -19.62 20.01
CA GLN A 634 -0.95 -19.28 21.30
C GLN A 634 -1.95 -19.45 22.46
N LEU A 635 -3.23 -19.11 22.25
CA LEU A 635 -4.30 -19.26 23.24
C LEU A 635 -4.64 -20.72 23.54
N ILE A 636 -4.41 -21.64 22.61
CA ILE A 636 -4.52 -23.09 22.86
C ILE A 636 -3.48 -23.53 23.91
N LYS A 637 -2.29 -22.90 23.94
CA LYS A 637 -1.24 -23.23 24.91
C LYS A 637 -1.48 -22.60 26.28
N GLN A 638 -1.76 -21.30 26.33
CA GLN A 638 -1.89 -20.57 27.58
C GLN A 638 -2.72 -19.28 27.46
N VAL A 639 -3.26 -18.81 28.59
CA VAL A 639 -3.94 -17.53 28.73
C VAL A 639 -3.39 -16.80 29.97
N PRO A 640 -2.96 -15.53 29.87
CA PRO A 640 -2.85 -14.73 28.66
C PRO A 640 -1.84 -15.33 27.66
N PRO A 641 -2.07 -15.18 26.35
CA PRO A 641 -1.21 -15.77 25.35
C PRO A 641 0.13 -15.04 25.30
N GLN A 642 1.18 -15.77 24.94
CA GLN A 642 2.41 -15.13 24.46
C GLN A 642 2.10 -14.37 23.16
N ASN A 643 2.76 -13.24 22.93
CA ASN A 643 2.66 -12.53 21.67
C ASN A 643 3.21 -13.44 20.54
N PRO A 644 2.39 -13.84 19.55
CA PRO A 644 2.81 -14.77 18.50
C PRO A 644 3.96 -14.24 17.65
N VAL A 645 4.08 -12.92 17.52
CA VAL A 645 5.04 -12.26 16.62
C VAL A 645 6.16 -11.53 17.36
N LEU A 646 6.23 -11.68 18.69
CA LEU A 646 7.25 -11.07 19.53
C LEU A 646 7.54 -11.94 20.75
N SER A 647 8.42 -12.93 20.58
CA SER A 647 8.62 -13.98 21.57
C SER A 647 9.05 -13.47 22.96
N GLY A 648 8.63 -14.13 24.04
CA GLY A 648 8.97 -13.73 25.40
C GLY A 648 8.16 -12.54 25.95
N GLU A 649 7.35 -11.87 25.14
CA GLU A 649 6.37 -10.88 25.59
C GLU A 649 4.99 -11.52 25.76
N ILE A 650 4.26 -11.15 26.80
CA ILE A 650 2.84 -11.50 26.95
C ILE A 650 2.04 -10.50 26.11
N LEU A 651 1.04 -10.98 25.37
CA LEU A 651 0.17 -10.10 24.59
C LEU A 651 -0.55 -9.12 25.52
N SER A 652 -0.45 -7.83 25.20
CA SER A 652 -1.12 -6.73 25.90
C SER A 652 -1.76 -5.77 24.88
N ASN A 653 -2.64 -4.89 25.34
CA ASN A 653 -3.35 -3.90 24.51
C ASN A 653 -4.21 -4.50 23.38
N TYR A 654 -4.74 -5.72 23.58
CA TYR A 654 -5.52 -6.44 22.59
C TYR A 654 -6.72 -7.17 23.20
N HIS A 655 -7.83 -7.24 22.47
CA HIS A 655 -9.08 -7.89 22.88
C HIS A 655 -9.24 -9.26 22.23
N TYR A 656 -8.89 -10.34 22.94
CA TYR A 656 -8.76 -11.68 22.35
C TYR A 656 -9.91 -12.66 22.68
N PHE A 657 -11.06 -12.21 23.19
CA PHE A 657 -12.13 -13.16 23.58
C PHE A 657 -12.76 -13.89 22.40
N PHE A 658 -12.81 -13.29 21.20
CA PHE A 658 -13.20 -14.03 20.01
C PHE A 658 -12.22 -15.18 19.74
N ASP A 659 -10.92 -14.87 19.74
CA ASP A 659 -9.86 -15.86 19.50
C ASP A 659 -9.87 -16.96 20.57
N LEU A 660 -10.13 -16.59 21.83
CA LEU A 660 -10.24 -17.55 22.93
C LEU A 660 -11.45 -18.48 22.80
N LEU A 661 -12.60 -17.96 22.33
CA LEU A 661 -13.77 -18.78 22.01
C LEU A 661 -13.43 -19.81 20.93
N VAL A 662 -12.70 -19.41 19.89
CA VAL A 662 -12.25 -20.32 18.83
C VAL A 662 -11.25 -21.33 19.37
N ALA A 663 -10.25 -20.89 20.16
CA ALA A 663 -9.24 -21.75 20.78
C ALA A 663 -9.86 -22.84 21.67
N GLU A 664 -10.87 -22.50 22.47
CA GLU A 664 -11.60 -23.52 23.24
C GLU A 664 -12.45 -24.44 22.39
N THR A 665 -13.02 -23.93 21.31
CA THR A 665 -13.76 -24.78 20.39
C THR A 665 -12.84 -25.81 19.74
N VAL A 666 -11.63 -25.42 19.34
CA VAL A 666 -10.58 -26.36 18.88
C VAL A 666 -10.28 -27.40 19.96
N ARG A 667 -10.07 -26.97 21.21
CA ARG A 667 -9.74 -27.86 22.34
C ARG A 667 -10.82 -28.90 22.62
N LEU A 668 -12.10 -28.49 22.55
CA LEU A 668 -13.25 -29.33 22.89
C LEU A 668 -13.75 -30.20 21.73
N SER A 669 -13.57 -29.75 20.48
CA SER A 669 -14.15 -30.42 19.30
C SER A 669 -13.12 -31.00 18.33
N GLN A 670 -11.84 -30.61 18.46
CA GLN A 670 -10.74 -30.96 17.56
C GLN A 670 -10.97 -30.51 16.10
N ILE A 671 -11.82 -29.51 15.89
CA ILE A 671 -12.04 -28.90 14.57
C ILE A 671 -10.84 -28.00 14.24
N PRO A 672 -10.31 -28.02 13.00
CA PRO A 672 -9.22 -27.15 12.57
C PRO A 672 -9.54 -25.65 12.72
N VAL A 673 -8.54 -24.86 13.10
CA VAL A 673 -8.67 -23.40 13.29
C VAL A 673 -9.20 -22.71 12.03
N MET A 674 -8.69 -23.08 10.85
CA MET A 674 -9.09 -22.47 9.57
C MET A 674 -10.58 -22.68 9.25
N ASP A 675 -11.15 -23.85 9.55
CA ASP A 675 -12.58 -24.12 9.32
C ASP A 675 -13.46 -23.30 10.25
N LEU A 676 -13.05 -23.16 11.52
CA LEU A 676 -13.75 -22.32 12.48
C LEU A 676 -13.71 -20.85 12.08
N LEU A 677 -12.53 -20.34 11.73
CA LEU A 677 -12.30 -18.93 11.37
C LEU A 677 -13.00 -18.51 10.09
N TYR A 678 -12.87 -19.28 9.00
CA TYR A 678 -13.28 -18.82 7.67
C TYR A 678 -14.66 -19.34 7.23
N ARG A 679 -15.22 -20.36 7.91
CA ARG A 679 -16.45 -21.02 7.47
C ARG A 679 -17.51 -21.08 8.56
N PHE A 680 -17.22 -21.74 9.68
CA PHE A 680 -18.27 -22.13 10.62
C PHE A 680 -18.75 -21.00 11.52
N TYR A 681 -17.84 -20.22 12.13
CA TYR A 681 -18.23 -19.04 12.90
C TYR A 681 -18.82 -17.93 12.04
N PRO A 682 -18.24 -17.52 10.90
CA PRO A 682 -18.84 -16.52 10.00
C PRO A 682 -20.28 -16.86 9.60
N LEU A 683 -20.54 -18.11 9.21
CA LEU A 683 -21.89 -18.55 8.86
C LEU A 683 -22.82 -18.50 10.08
N THR A 684 -22.36 -19.00 11.23
CA THR A 684 -23.15 -19.00 12.47
C THR A 684 -23.47 -17.59 12.94
N PHE A 685 -22.51 -16.67 12.87
CA PHE A 685 -22.71 -15.27 13.23
C PHE A 685 -23.71 -14.59 12.30
N SER A 686 -23.62 -14.85 10.99
CA SER A 686 -24.59 -14.30 10.03
C SER A 686 -26.01 -14.84 10.25
N VAL A 687 -26.17 -16.12 10.57
CA VAL A 687 -27.48 -16.72 10.91
C VAL A 687 -28.02 -16.13 12.22
N LEU A 688 -27.19 -16.05 13.27
CA LEU A 688 -27.58 -15.47 14.55
C LEU A 688 -27.87 -13.97 14.44
N LEU A 689 -27.17 -13.23 13.58
CA LEU A 689 -27.44 -11.82 13.31
C LEU A 689 -28.86 -11.65 12.78
N GLY A 690 -29.24 -12.42 11.77
CA GLY A 690 -30.58 -12.36 11.21
C GLY A 690 -31.64 -12.79 12.21
N LEU A 691 -31.42 -13.87 12.95
CA LEU A 691 -32.36 -14.31 13.99
C LEU A 691 -32.52 -13.26 15.10
N GLY A 692 -31.41 -12.72 15.62
CA GLY A 692 -31.42 -11.68 16.65
C GLY A 692 -32.09 -10.40 16.17
N THR A 693 -31.80 -10.00 14.93
CA THR A 693 -32.42 -8.83 14.28
C THR A 693 -33.92 -9.04 14.08
N TYR A 694 -34.34 -10.22 13.61
CA TYR A 694 -35.75 -10.58 13.48
C TYR A 694 -36.49 -10.40 14.82
N LEU A 695 -35.92 -10.96 15.88
CA LEU A 695 -36.49 -10.88 17.23
C LEU A 695 -36.56 -9.44 17.73
N LEU A 696 -35.51 -8.66 17.51
CA LEU A 696 -35.41 -7.27 17.95
C LEU A 696 -36.40 -6.37 17.20
N VAL A 697 -36.46 -6.46 15.86
CA VAL A 697 -37.37 -5.64 15.05
C VAL A 697 -38.83 -6.02 15.33
N MET A 698 -39.14 -7.30 15.48
CA MET A 698 -40.49 -7.74 15.90
C MET A 698 -40.86 -7.17 17.27
N LYS A 699 -39.89 -7.08 18.20
CA LYS A 699 -40.12 -6.50 19.52
C LYS A 699 -40.38 -4.99 19.47
N ILE A 700 -39.64 -4.26 18.65
CA ILE A 700 -39.76 -2.80 18.49
C ILE A 700 -41.05 -2.43 17.74
N THR A 701 -41.31 -3.12 16.62
CA THR A 701 -42.31 -2.70 15.62
C THR A 701 -43.61 -3.48 15.69
N GLY A 702 -43.58 -4.74 16.14
CA GLY A 702 -44.71 -5.67 16.06
C GLY A 702 -45.08 -6.10 14.63
N SER A 703 -44.33 -5.69 13.61
CA SER A 703 -44.68 -5.88 12.19
C SER A 703 -43.77 -6.88 11.50
N ARG A 704 -44.37 -7.98 10.98
CA ARG A 704 -43.64 -9.01 10.22
C ARG A 704 -43.04 -8.46 8.92
N ILE A 705 -43.79 -7.60 8.22
CA ILE A 705 -43.32 -7.01 6.96
C ILE A 705 -42.17 -6.04 7.22
N ALA A 706 -42.26 -5.21 8.27
CA ALA A 706 -41.17 -4.30 8.65
C ALA A 706 -39.90 -5.07 8.99
N THR A 707 -40.08 -6.23 9.63
CA THR A 707 -38.97 -7.11 10.00
C THR A 707 -38.25 -7.65 8.77
N ILE A 708 -38.98 -8.16 7.76
CA ILE A 708 -38.35 -8.69 6.52
C ILE A 708 -37.54 -7.61 5.81
N ILE A 709 -38.10 -6.42 5.65
CA ILE A 709 -37.41 -5.32 4.96
C ILE A 709 -36.20 -4.85 5.77
N SER A 710 -36.30 -4.80 7.11
CA SER A 710 -35.17 -4.45 7.97
C SER A 710 -34.05 -5.49 7.90
N LEU A 711 -34.39 -6.79 7.86
CA LEU A 711 -33.43 -7.87 7.62
C LEU A 711 -32.72 -7.69 6.27
N TYR A 712 -33.47 -7.32 5.23
CA TYR A 712 -32.89 -7.06 3.92
C TYR A 712 -31.85 -5.91 3.98
N PHE A 713 -32.16 -4.80 4.65
CA PHE A 713 -31.19 -3.71 4.83
C PHE A 713 -29.97 -4.12 5.67
N VAL A 714 -30.14 -4.96 6.69
CA VAL A 714 -29.03 -5.45 7.54
C VAL A 714 -28.06 -6.34 6.76
N TYR A 715 -28.58 -7.20 5.87
CA TYR A 715 -27.73 -8.11 5.10
C TYR A 715 -27.13 -7.48 3.84
N PHE A 716 -27.94 -6.77 3.07
CA PHE A 716 -27.62 -6.48 1.67
C PHE A 716 -27.29 -5.03 1.39
N ALA A 717 -27.67 -4.08 2.24
CA ALA A 717 -27.48 -2.66 1.91
C ALA A 717 -26.02 -2.23 2.05
N GLY A 718 -25.47 -1.60 1.00
CA GLY A 718 -24.17 -0.93 0.99
C GLY A 718 -24.27 0.60 1.07
N SER A 719 -23.12 1.27 0.91
CA SER A 719 -22.99 2.72 0.86
C SER A 719 -23.40 3.28 -0.51
N PHE A 720 -23.36 4.61 -0.67
CA PHE A 720 -23.42 5.27 -1.98
C PHE A 720 -22.03 5.41 -2.63
N GLY A 721 -21.03 4.67 -2.17
CA GLY A 721 -19.67 4.81 -2.68
C GLY A 721 -19.57 4.45 -4.16
N TRP A 722 -20.46 3.57 -4.63
CA TRP A 722 -20.61 3.26 -6.05
C TRP A 722 -20.94 4.49 -6.92
N ILE A 723 -21.61 5.52 -6.37
CA ILE A 723 -21.87 6.78 -7.09
C ILE A 723 -20.58 7.57 -7.24
N VAL A 724 -19.80 7.67 -6.17
CA VAL A 724 -18.52 8.39 -6.16
C VAL A 724 -17.57 7.78 -7.18
N GLU A 725 -17.39 6.45 -7.11
CA GLU A 725 -16.52 5.72 -8.01
C GLU A 725 -16.97 5.82 -9.47
N PHE A 726 -18.28 5.73 -9.71
CA PHE A 726 -18.84 5.84 -11.05
C PHE A 726 -18.64 7.23 -11.65
N LEU A 727 -18.73 8.28 -10.83
CA LEU A 727 -18.46 9.65 -11.27
C LEU A 727 -16.97 9.88 -11.55
N ARG A 728 -16.06 9.24 -10.79
CA ARG A 728 -14.61 9.39 -10.92
C ARG A 728 -14.02 8.54 -12.05
N GLU A 729 -14.34 7.26 -12.08
CA GLU A 729 -13.63 6.23 -12.87
C GLU A 729 -14.54 5.46 -13.84
N ARG A 730 -15.83 5.80 -13.89
CA ARG A 730 -16.83 5.16 -14.77
C ARG A 730 -17.01 3.65 -14.53
N HIS A 731 -16.67 3.15 -13.33
CA HIS A 731 -17.00 1.80 -12.88
C HIS A 731 -17.70 1.83 -11.50
N PHE A 732 -18.31 0.71 -11.12
CA PHE A 732 -18.88 0.54 -9.79
C PHE A 732 -17.79 0.09 -8.81
N GLY A 733 -17.73 0.70 -7.61
CA GLY A 733 -16.73 0.44 -6.57
C GLY A 733 -16.97 1.24 -5.29
N GLY A 734 -15.90 1.54 -4.55
CA GLY A 734 -15.94 2.48 -3.43
C GLY A 734 -16.66 2.01 -2.16
N GLU A 735 -16.60 0.73 -1.77
CA GLU A 735 -17.23 0.27 -0.50
C GLU A 735 -16.88 1.18 0.69
N SER A 736 -15.59 1.48 0.83
CA SER A 736 -15.01 2.31 1.88
C SER A 736 -14.66 3.74 1.41
N ALA A 737 -15.29 4.23 0.34
CA ALA A 737 -15.10 5.61 -0.15
C ALA A 737 -15.38 6.65 0.95
N PHE A 738 -16.27 6.32 1.89
CA PHE A 738 -16.62 7.15 3.05
C PHE A 738 -16.03 6.60 4.37
N TRP A 739 -14.90 5.88 4.30
CA TRP A 739 -14.19 5.17 5.38
C TRP A 739 -14.85 3.92 5.96
N VAL A 740 -16.18 3.84 6.02
CA VAL A 740 -16.84 2.73 6.72
C VAL A 740 -16.99 1.51 5.78
N ASN A 741 -16.45 0.35 6.17
CA ASN A 741 -16.78 -0.92 5.52
C ASN A 741 -18.25 -1.28 5.69
N GLN A 742 -18.82 -1.96 4.69
CA GLN A 742 -20.26 -2.20 4.61
C GLN A 742 -20.62 -3.61 5.14
N PRO A 743 -21.91 -3.90 5.43
CA PRO A 743 -22.33 -5.16 6.06
C PRO A 743 -21.89 -6.44 5.35
N VAL A 744 -21.61 -6.40 4.04
CA VAL A 744 -21.04 -7.54 3.29
C VAL A 744 -19.69 -7.99 3.84
N SER A 745 -18.92 -7.06 4.40
CA SER A 745 -17.58 -7.25 4.94
C SER A 745 -17.58 -7.51 6.45
N MET A 746 -18.75 -7.64 7.08
CA MET A 746 -18.89 -7.80 8.55
C MET A 746 -18.03 -8.94 9.09
N ASN A 747 -18.02 -10.09 8.42
CA ASN A 747 -17.31 -11.27 8.90
C ASN A 747 -15.79 -11.21 8.67
N LEU A 748 -15.28 -10.25 7.89
CA LEU A 748 -13.83 -9.99 7.80
C LEU A 748 -13.27 -9.50 9.14
N ASN A 749 -14.13 -9.02 10.05
CA ASN A 749 -13.79 -8.64 11.42
C ASN A 749 -14.63 -9.49 12.39
N PRO A 750 -14.23 -10.73 12.66
CA PRO A 750 -15.00 -11.62 13.53
C PRO A 750 -15.22 -11.09 14.96
N PRO A 751 -14.28 -10.38 15.61
CA PRO A 751 -14.52 -9.68 16.87
C PRO A 751 -15.72 -8.73 16.82
N PHE A 752 -15.84 -7.93 15.74
CA PHE A 752 -17.02 -7.10 15.51
C PHE A 752 -18.28 -7.96 15.37
N ALA A 753 -18.23 -9.01 14.55
CA ALA A 753 -19.39 -9.84 14.25
C ALA A 753 -20.04 -10.44 15.50
N ILE A 754 -19.26 -11.08 16.38
CA ILE A 754 -19.78 -11.64 17.64
C ILE A 754 -20.23 -10.57 18.62
N SER A 755 -19.50 -9.45 18.73
CA SER A 755 -19.87 -8.36 19.64
C SER A 755 -21.23 -7.76 19.30
N LEU A 756 -21.59 -7.67 18.02
CA LEU A 756 -22.90 -7.20 17.57
C LEU A 756 -24.02 -8.15 18.04
N LEU A 757 -23.79 -9.47 18.04
CA LEU A 757 -24.76 -10.44 18.56
C LEU A 757 -24.96 -10.28 20.07
N ILE A 758 -23.88 -10.03 20.81
CA ILE A 758 -23.94 -9.75 22.26
C ILE A 758 -24.70 -8.44 22.51
N VAL A 759 -24.47 -7.38 21.73
CA VAL A 759 -25.23 -6.12 21.80
C VAL A 759 -26.73 -6.39 21.61
N ILE A 760 -27.12 -7.17 20.59
CA ILE A 760 -28.52 -7.55 20.36
C ILE A 760 -29.08 -8.34 21.56
N ALA A 761 -28.31 -9.29 22.12
CA ALA A 761 -28.71 -10.05 23.29
C ALA A 761 -28.95 -9.15 24.52
N VAL A 762 -28.06 -8.19 24.79
CA VAL A 762 -28.21 -7.19 25.86
C VAL A 762 -29.53 -6.43 25.68
N ILE A 763 -29.80 -5.92 24.48
CA ILE A 763 -31.04 -5.17 24.19
C ILE A 763 -32.28 -6.05 24.41
N LEU A 764 -32.28 -7.29 23.92
CA LEU A 764 -33.40 -8.23 24.07
C LEU A 764 -33.66 -8.59 25.54
N VAL A 765 -32.61 -8.77 26.34
CA VAL A 765 -32.75 -9.05 27.78
C VAL A 765 -33.30 -7.81 28.50
N ILE A 766 -32.85 -6.59 28.17
CA ILE A 766 -33.41 -5.33 28.74
C ILE A 766 -34.91 -5.20 28.46
N TYR A 767 -35.35 -5.52 27.24
CA TYR A 767 -36.77 -5.53 26.89
C TYR A 767 -37.60 -6.49 27.75
N ASN A 768 -37.01 -7.57 28.25
CA ASN A 768 -37.69 -8.52 29.13
C ASN A 768 -37.50 -8.21 30.62
N PHE A 769 -36.37 -7.60 30.99
CA PHE A 769 -36.01 -7.20 32.36
C PHE A 769 -37.08 -6.32 33.02
N ARG A 770 -37.68 -5.40 32.25
CA ARG A 770 -38.79 -4.54 32.73
C ARG A 770 -39.99 -5.33 33.23
N LYS A 771 -40.30 -6.46 32.61
CA LYS A 771 -41.50 -7.25 32.92
C LYS A 771 -41.29 -8.11 34.16
N ARG A 772 -40.06 -8.56 34.41
CA ARG A 772 -39.69 -9.44 35.51
C ARG A 772 -38.28 -9.08 35.98
N ARG A 773 -38.20 -8.29 37.05
CA ARG A 773 -36.93 -7.88 37.70
C ARG A 773 -36.32 -9.05 38.47
N HIS A 774 -35.90 -10.06 37.73
CA HIS A 774 -35.31 -11.27 38.30
C HIS A 774 -33.80 -11.07 38.53
N TRP A 775 -33.28 -11.55 39.65
CA TRP A 775 -31.86 -11.38 39.99
C TRP A 775 -30.93 -12.05 38.95
N MET A 776 -31.32 -13.20 38.40
CA MET A 776 -30.55 -13.87 37.34
C MET A 776 -30.47 -13.02 36.07
N ALA A 777 -31.48 -12.20 35.78
CA ALA A 777 -31.44 -11.26 34.66
C ALA A 777 -30.44 -10.12 34.90
N THR A 778 -30.26 -9.71 36.17
CA THR A 778 -29.24 -8.74 36.58
C THR A 778 -27.85 -9.31 36.37
N VAL A 779 -27.62 -10.57 36.79
CA VAL A 779 -26.35 -11.28 36.60
C VAL A 779 -26.04 -11.45 35.12
N LEU A 780 -27.01 -11.97 34.34
CA LEU A 780 -26.83 -12.18 32.91
C LEU A 780 -26.52 -10.88 32.17
N LEU A 781 -27.26 -9.80 32.44
CA LEU A 781 -26.98 -8.50 31.85
C LEU A 781 -25.59 -7.98 32.23
N SER A 782 -25.21 -8.13 33.51
CA SER A 782 -23.89 -7.69 33.99
C SER A 782 -22.77 -8.41 33.25
N ILE A 783 -22.89 -9.72 33.09
CA ILE A 783 -21.95 -10.57 32.37
C ILE A 783 -21.88 -10.17 30.89
N LEU A 784 -23.01 -10.18 30.18
CA LEU A 784 -23.05 -9.88 28.74
C LEU A 784 -22.55 -8.47 28.42
N ALA A 785 -23.00 -7.46 29.17
CA ALA A 785 -22.61 -6.07 28.93
C ALA A 785 -21.19 -5.75 29.38
N GLY A 786 -20.68 -6.43 30.41
CA GLY A 786 -19.31 -6.25 30.89
C GLY A 786 -18.28 -6.97 30.02
N SER A 787 -18.54 -8.22 29.63
CA SER A 787 -17.58 -9.03 28.88
C SER A 787 -17.40 -8.60 27.42
N VAL A 788 -18.38 -7.88 26.85
CA VAL A 788 -18.35 -7.48 25.43
C VAL A 788 -17.15 -6.59 25.09
N ILE A 789 -16.58 -5.86 26.06
CA ILE A 789 -15.38 -5.04 25.88
C ILE A 789 -14.17 -5.85 25.40
N GLU A 790 -14.06 -7.10 25.83
CA GLU A 790 -12.93 -7.97 25.49
C GLU A 790 -13.21 -8.82 24.24
N PHE A 791 -14.47 -8.88 23.80
CA PHE A 791 -14.81 -9.34 22.45
C PHE A 791 -14.56 -8.23 21.41
N LYS A 792 -14.92 -6.99 21.74
CA LYS A 792 -14.60 -5.80 20.94
C LYS A 792 -14.70 -4.55 21.81
N VAL A 793 -13.59 -3.82 21.95
CA VAL A 793 -13.53 -2.63 22.82
C VAL A 793 -14.60 -1.59 22.42
N TYR A 794 -14.83 -1.39 21.12
CA TYR A 794 -15.83 -0.44 20.63
C TYR A 794 -17.26 -0.79 21.07
N ALA A 795 -17.66 -2.07 20.99
CA ALA A 795 -18.93 -2.52 21.55
C ALA A 795 -18.99 -2.32 23.06
N GLY A 796 -17.90 -2.66 23.78
CA GLY A 796 -17.79 -2.44 25.22
C GLY A 796 -18.07 -1.00 25.61
N VAL A 797 -17.38 -0.06 24.99
CA VAL A 797 -17.57 1.38 25.23
C VAL A 797 -19.00 1.80 24.94
N ILE A 798 -19.57 1.43 23.78
CA ILE A 798 -20.97 1.74 23.43
C ILE A 798 -21.94 1.20 24.48
N VAL A 799 -21.79 -0.07 24.87
CA VAL A 799 -22.71 -0.75 25.78
C VAL A 799 -22.60 -0.21 27.20
N LEU A 800 -21.40 -0.06 27.73
CA LEU A 800 -21.19 0.44 29.10
C LEU A 800 -21.68 1.88 29.25
N LEU A 801 -21.38 2.76 28.27
CA LEU A 801 -21.90 4.13 28.27
C LEU A 801 -23.42 4.16 28.19
N ALA A 802 -24.02 3.36 27.31
CA ALA A 802 -25.48 3.31 27.17
C ALA A 802 -26.18 2.74 28.41
N MET A 803 -25.60 1.72 29.04
CA MET A 803 -26.09 1.16 30.30
C MET A 803 -26.03 2.17 31.44
N PHE A 804 -24.92 2.91 31.56
CA PHE A 804 -24.76 3.94 32.57
C PHE A 804 -25.74 5.10 32.35
N ALA A 805 -25.86 5.60 31.12
CA ALA A 805 -26.80 6.67 30.77
C ALA A 805 -28.26 6.25 31.04
N LEU A 806 -28.64 5.03 30.67
CA LEU A 806 -29.98 4.50 30.96
C LEU A 806 -30.21 4.33 32.47
N ALA A 807 -29.20 3.86 33.22
CA ALA A 807 -29.29 3.75 34.67
C ALA A 807 -29.48 5.11 35.34
N LEU A 808 -28.72 6.14 34.93
CA LEU A 808 -28.89 7.51 35.40
C LEU A 808 -30.30 8.02 35.08
N TRP A 809 -30.79 7.79 33.87
CA TRP A 809 -32.15 8.18 33.47
C TRP A 809 -33.21 7.57 34.39
N GLU A 810 -33.13 6.27 34.68
CA GLU A 810 -34.06 5.58 35.58
C GLU A 810 -33.94 6.06 37.04
N VAL A 811 -32.72 6.36 37.51
CA VAL A 811 -32.50 6.92 38.84
C VAL A 811 -33.10 8.31 38.96
N PHE A 812 -32.88 9.20 38.00
CA PHE A 812 -33.40 10.57 38.07
C PHE A 812 -34.90 10.64 37.86
N ARG A 813 -35.43 9.89 36.89
CA ARG A 813 -36.85 9.96 36.50
C ARG A 813 -37.76 9.10 37.38
N ASN A 814 -37.34 7.87 37.67
CA ASN A 814 -38.17 6.86 38.32
C ASN A 814 -37.67 6.49 39.73
N ARG A 815 -36.56 7.07 40.19
CA ARG A 815 -35.91 6.75 41.49
C ARG A 815 -35.57 5.27 41.66
N ASP A 816 -35.37 4.55 40.54
CA ASP A 816 -35.08 3.12 40.52
C ASP A 816 -33.58 2.85 40.32
N PHE A 817 -32.95 2.25 41.33
CA PHE A 817 -31.53 1.90 41.34
C PHE A 817 -31.22 0.51 40.75
N THR A 818 -32.23 -0.23 40.28
CA THR A 818 -32.03 -1.60 39.80
C THR A 818 -31.05 -1.65 38.61
N LEU A 819 -31.21 -0.76 37.61
CA LEU A 819 -30.28 -0.70 36.48
C LEU A 819 -28.90 -0.14 36.87
N MET A 820 -28.82 0.67 37.92
CA MET A 820 -27.53 1.11 38.45
C MET A 820 -26.72 -0.08 38.96
N LYS A 821 -27.35 -1.06 39.63
CA LYS A 821 -26.68 -2.31 40.03
C LYS A 821 -26.17 -3.10 38.83
N VAL A 822 -26.96 -3.18 37.75
CA VAL A 822 -26.52 -3.82 36.50
C VAL A 822 -25.33 -3.07 35.91
N SER A 823 -25.40 -1.74 35.80
CA SER A 823 -24.32 -0.91 35.25
C SER A 823 -23.02 -1.04 36.04
N LEU A 824 -23.10 -1.03 37.37
CA LEU A 824 -21.94 -1.26 38.24
C LEU A 824 -21.42 -2.69 38.11
N GLY A 825 -22.30 -3.69 38.06
CA GLY A 825 -21.93 -5.08 37.81
C GLY A 825 -21.22 -5.27 36.47
N SER A 826 -21.73 -4.66 35.40
CA SER A 826 -21.10 -4.63 34.08
C SER A 826 -19.73 -3.96 34.11
N ALA A 827 -19.60 -2.84 34.82
CA ALA A 827 -18.31 -2.15 34.98
C ALA A 827 -17.29 -3.00 35.74
N ILE A 828 -17.72 -3.74 36.78
CA ILE A 828 -16.86 -4.68 37.53
C ILE A 828 -16.41 -5.82 36.63
N VAL A 829 -17.33 -6.45 35.88
CA VAL A 829 -16.99 -7.52 34.94
C VAL A 829 -16.03 -7.00 33.86
N ALA A 830 -16.34 -5.84 33.26
CA ALA A 830 -15.48 -5.19 32.27
C ALA A 830 -14.08 -4.92 32.84
N ALA A 831 -13.98 -4.34 34.04
CA ALA A 831 -12.70 -4.10 34.69
C ALA A 831 -11.91 -5.40 34.95
N GLY A 832 -12.60 -6.47 35.37
CA GLY A 832 -11.99 -7.77 35.64
C GLY A 832 -11.45 -8.49 34.39
N VAL A 833 -12.03 -8.27 33.21
CA VAL A 833 -11.55 -8.85 31.95
C VAL A 833 -10.59 -7.94 31.21
N PHE A 834 -10.80 -6.62 31.24
CA PHE A 834 -10.08 -5.64 30.42
C PHE A 834 -8.78 -5.15 31.08
N LEU A 835 -8.81 -4.80 32.37
CA LEU A 835 -7.65 -4.22 33.05
C LEU A 835 -6.43 -5.14 33.11
N PRO A 836 -6.56 -6.47 33.31
CA PRO A 836 -5.40 -7.36 33.32
C PRO A 836 -4.62 -7.33 32.00
N GLN A 837 -5.30 -7.10 30.87
CA GLN A 837 -4.71 -7.16 29.53
C GLN A 837 -4.24 -5.80 28.99
N ASN A 838 -4.63 -4.69 29.62
CA ASN A 838 -4.36 -3.33 29.16
C ASN A 838 -3.48 -2.52 30.14
N LYS A 839 -2.65 -3.19 30.95
CA LYS A 839 -1.71 -2.52 31.86
C LYS A 839 -0.60 -1.83 31.07
N GLY A 840 -0.73 -0.52 30.84
CA GLY A 840 0.27 0.29 30.15
C GLY A 840 -0.24 1.08 28.93
N ALA A 841 -1.53 0.99 28.61
CA ALA A 841 -2.15 1.79 27.54
C ALA A 841 -2.20 3.29 27.89
N GLY A 842 -1.13 4.03 27.60
CA GLY A 842 -1.09 5.49 27.68
C GLY A 842 -1.83 6.14 26.50
N GLU A 843 -2.56 7.24 26.77
CA GLU A 843 -3.26 8.16 25.85
C GLU A 843 -3.48 7.65 24.40
N LEU A 844 -4.35 6.65 24.24
CA LEU A 844 -4.70 6.08 22.93
C LEU A 844 -5.67 6.95 22.12
N LEU A 845 -6.49 7.78 22.78
CA LEU A 845 -7.50 8.61 22.13
C LEU A 845 -6.99 10.04 21.95
N VAL A 846 -7.13 10.56 20.74
CA VAL A 846 -6.78 11.93 20.36
C VAL A 846 -8.07 12.66 20.01
N LEU A 847 -8.30 13.83 20.65
CA LEU A 847 -9.40 14.72 20.30
C LEU A 847 -9.10 15.38 18.96
N PHE A 848 -9.74 14.91 17.89
CA PHE A 848 -9.61 15.47 16.54
C PHE A 848 -10.97 15.47 15.86
N PRO A 849 -11.81 16.48 16.16
CA PRO A 849 -13.16 16.57 15.61
C PRO A 849 -13.17 16.59 14.09
N PHE A 850 -14.10 15.85 13.50
CA PHE A 850 -14.35 15.74 12.06
C PHE A 850 -13.18 15.22 11.22
N TRP A 851 -12.16 14.60 11.81
CA TRP A 851 -11.04 14.04 11.05
C TRP A 851 -11.49 13.13 9.89
N PHE A 852 -12.41 12.19 10.12
CA PHE A 852 -12.94 11.32 9.07
C PHE A 852 -13.77 12.04 8.01
N VAL A 853 -14.47 13.10 8.40
CA VAL A 853 -15.28 13.91 7.49
C VAL A 853 -14.36 14.71 6.57
N HIS A 854 -13.27 15.25 7.12
CA HIS A 854 -12.28 16.03 6.37
C HIS A 854 -11.47 15.11 5.46
N SER A 855 -10.84 14.07 6.01
CA SER A 855 -10.01 13.14 5.24
C SER A 855 -10.77 12.39 4.16
N MET A 856 -12.08 12.15 4.34
CA MET A 856 -12.95 11.64 3.27
C MET A 856 -12.96 12.55 2.04
N VAL A 857 -13.04 13.86 2.25
CA VAL A 857 -13.06 14.87 1.18
C VAL A 857 -11.65 15.13 0.64
N ASP A 858 -10.66 15.14 1.53
CA ASP A 858 -9.29 15.56 1.22
C ASP A 858 -8.49 14.47 0.48
N PHE A 859 -8.72 13.19 0.79
CA PHE A 859 -7.95 12.08 0.21
C PHE A 859 -8.49 11.66 -1.17
N PRO A 860 -7.66 11.60 -2.23
CA PRO A 860 -8.09 11.26 -3.59
C PRO A 860 -8.68 9.85 -3.75
N ASP A 861 -8.21 8.88 -2.95
CA ASP A 861 -8.69 7.49 -2.92
C ASP A 861 -10.03 7.32 -2.17
N ARG A 862 -10.54 8.38 -1.54
CA ARG A 862 -11.83 8.42 -0.83
C ARG A 862 -12.89 9.11 -1.70
N VAL A 863 -13.60 10.10 -1.18
CA VAL A 863 -14.48 10.96 -2.00
C VAL A 863 -13.65 11.92 -2.83
N GLY A 864 -12.51 12.39 -2.32
CA GLY A 864 -11.52 13.15 -3.07
C GLY A 864 -12.05 14.44 -3.71
N TRP A 865 -13.01 15.11 -3.07
CA TRP A 865 -13.61 16.33 -3.61
C TRP A 865 -12.76 17.56 -3.28
N LEU A 866 -11.65 17.71 -4.00
CA LEU A 866 -10.65 18.78 -3.82
C LEU A 866 -11.26 20.19 -3.77
N ARG A 867 -12.26 20.50 -4.60
CA ARG A 867 -12.95 21.80 -4.56
C ARG A 867 -13.65 22.07 -3.22
N LEU A 868 -14.25 21.06 -2.61
CA LEU A 868 -14.89 21.20 -1.30
C LEU A 868 -13.82 21.33 -0.20
N SER A 869 -12.73 20.58 -0.30
CA SER A 869 -11.56 20.70 0.59
C SER A 869 -11.00 22.13 0.58
N SER A 870 -10.61 22.64 -0.59
CA SER A 870 -10.07 23.99 -0.73
C SER A 870 -11.08 25.08 -0.34
N ALA A 871 -12.38 24.87 -0.58
CA ALA A 871 -13.41 25.82 -0.16
C ALA A 871 -13.49 25.93 1.38
N ARG A 872 -13.41 24.81 2.11
CA ARG A 872 -13.42 24.80 3.58
C ARG A 872 -12.25 25.60 4.15
N GLU A 873 -11.03 25.32 3.68
CA GLU A 873 -9.83 26.04 4.13
C GLU A 873 -9.87 27.54 3.77
N ALA A 874 -10.30 27.87 2.55
CA ALA A 874 -10.39 29.26 2.10
C ALA A 874 -11.45 30.06 2.87
N TYR A 875 -12.62 29.49 3.15
CA TYR A 875 -13.66 30.18 3.92
C TYR A 875 -13.25 30.36 5.38
N PHE A 876 -12.55 29.39 5.97
CA PHE A 876 -11.99 29.51 7.31
C PHE A 876 -10.94 30.64 7.37
N ALA A 877 -9.97 30.63 6.45
CA ALA A 877 -8.90 31.63 6.42
C ALA A 877 -9.41 33.07 6.19
N ARG A 878 -10.49 33.24 5.43
CA ARG A 878 -11.12 34.56 5.18
C ARG A 878 -12.12 34.99 6.25
N GLY A 879 -12.39 34.16 7.27
CA GLY A 879 -13.39 34.44 8.29
C GLY A 879 -14.84 34.42 7.78
N GLU A 880 -15.10 33.75 6.66
CA GLU A 880 -16.44 33.63 6.05
C GLU A 880 -17.24 32.50 6.73
N TRP A 881 -17.59 32.69 8.01
CA TRP A 881 -18.16 31.65 8.87
C TRP A 881 -19.40 30.94 8.32
N PHE A 882 -20.33 31.66 7.69
CA PHE A 882 -21.53 31.04 7.12
C PHE A 882 -21.17 30.05 6.00
N LYS A 883 -20.22 30.41 5.11
CA LYS A 883 -19.80 29.54 4.02
C LYS A 883 -18.95 28.38 4.53
N PHE A 884 -18.08 28.62 5.51
CA PHE A 884 -17.34 27.57 6.20
C PHE A 884 -18.29 26.56 6.85
N LEU A 885 -19.23 27.01 7.67
CA LEU A 885 -20.22 26.14 8.33
C LEU A 885 -21.11 25.40 7.31
N SER A 886 -21.44 26.04 6.18
CA SER A 886 -22.18 25.37 5.09
C SER A 886 -21.36 24.27 4.42
N ALA A 887 -20.05 24.49 4.24
CA ALA A 887 -19.15 23.48 3.67
C ALA A 887 -18.90 22.32 4.63
N GLU A 888 -18.73 22.59 5.93
CA GLU A 888 -18.66 21.57 6.99
C GLU A 888 -19.96 20.75 7.07
N ALA A 889 -21.11 21.42 7.05
CA ALA A 889 -22.41 20.75 7.05
C ALA A 889 -22.59 19.87 5.81
N LEU A 890 -22.19 20.34 4.63
CA LEU A 890 -22.23 19.54 3.40
C LEU A 890 -21.32 18.32 3.49
N ALA A 891 -20.09 18.48 3.97
CA ALA A 891 -19.15 17.37 4.14
C ALA A 891 -19.70 16.32 5.14
N LEU A 892 -20.27 16.76 6.26
CA LEU A 892 -20.89 15.87 7.24
C LEU A 892 -22.12 15.15 6.68
N ILE A 893 -22.95 15.83 5.88
CA ILE A 893 -24.10 15.22 5.20
C ILE A 893 -23.62 14.14 4.22
N ILE A 894 -22.60 14.43 3.41
CA ILE A 894 -22.00 13.46 2.48
C ILE A 894 -21.45 12.27 3.26
N PHE A 895 -20.74 12.49 4.37
CA PHE A 895 -20.20 11.43 5.21
C PHE A 895 -21.31 10.52 5.77
N ILE A 896 -22.37 11.10 6.34
CA ILE A 896 -23.45 10.32 6.95
C ILE A 896 -24.31 9.62 5.88
N ILE A 897 -24.82 10.36 4.90
CA ILE A 897 -25.72 9.80 3.87
C ILE A 897 -24.95 8.84 2.96
N GLY A 898 -23.72 9.18 2.61
CA GLY A 898 -22.83 8.34 1.82
C GLY A 898 -22.64 6.96 2.47
N ASN A 899 -22.30 6.92 3.76
CA ASN A 899 -22.13 5.67 4.51
C ASN A 899 -23.43 4.89 4.72
N LEU A 900 -24.55 5.60 4.91
CA LEU A 900 -25.84 4.94 5.11
C LEU A 900 -26.38 4.33 3.82
N GLY A 901 -26.00 4.86 2.64
CA GLY A 901 -26.63 4.46 1.38
C GLY A 901 -28.15 4.60 1.49
N LEU A 902 -28.91 3.63 0.98
CA LEU A 902 -30.38 3.63 1.13
C LEU A 902 -30.89 3.55 2.58
N ARG A 903 -30.05 3.20 3.57
CA ARG A 903 -30.46 3.15 4.98
C ARG A 903 -30.78 4.54 5.54
N PHE A 904 -30.38 5.63 4.86
CA PHE A 904 -30.64 6.99 5.35
C PHE A 904 -32.13 7.27 5.57
N ILE A 905 -33.03 6.59 4.84
CA ILE A 905 -34.48 6.70 5.05
C ILE A 905 -34.91 6.30 6.48
N GLY A 906 -34.13 5.42 7.12
CA GLY A 906 -34.35 5.01 8.51
C GLY A 906 -34.17 6.14 9.52
N LEU A 907 -33.45 7.22 9.17
CA LEU A 907 -33.31 8.38 10.06
C LEU A 907 -34.66 9.08 10.29
N PHE A 908 -35.54 9.13 9.29
CA PHE A 908 -36.87 9.76 9.44
C PHE A 908 -37.77 9.01 10.42
N SER A 909 -37.81 7.67 10.31
CA SER A 909 -38.57 6.83 11.24
C SER A 909 -37.95 6.83 12.63
N LEU A 910 -36.61 6.86 12.73
CA LEU A 910 -35.90 7.00 14.00
C LEU A 910 -36.35 8.25 14.76
N VAL A 911 -36.38 9.41 14.10
CA VAL A 911 -36.83 10.69 14.71
C VAL A 911 -38.30 10.60 15.17
N SER A 912 -39.17 9.99 14.38
CA SER A 912 -40.58 9.79 14.76
C SER A 912 -40.74 8.89 15.99
N TYR A 913 -39.98 7.80 16.06
CA TYR A 913 -39.98 6.91 17.22
C TYR A 913 -39.33 7.57 18.45
N MET A 914 -38.29 8.39 18.28
CA MET A 914 -37.68 9.16 19.37
C MET A 914 -38.72 10.05 20.05
N LYS A 915 -39.50 10.82 19.30
CA LYS A 915 -40.55 11.70 19.86
C LYS A 915 -41.61 10.93 20.67
N SER A 916 -41.93 9.71 20.26
CA SER A 916 -43.01 8.92 20.88
C SER A 916 -42.56 8.00 22.00
N ARG A 917 -41.33 7.45 21.95
CA ARG A 917 -40.87 6.35 22.81
C ARG A 917 -39.63 6.64 23.65
N LEU A 918 -38.84 7.68 23.34
CA LEU A 918 -37.62 7.99 24.09
C LEU A 918 -37.94 8.26 25.57
N GLY A 919 -37.22 7.57 26.46
CA GLY A 919 -37.42 7.64 27.90
C GLY A 919 -38.70 6.97 28.43
N LYS A 920 -39.60 6.48 27.56
CA LYS A 920 -40.80 5.72 27.94
C LYS A 920 -40.62 4.22 27.77
N ASP A 921 -39.89 3.82 26.73
CA ASP A 921 -39.48 2.45 26.45
C ASP A 921 -37.97 2.32 26.65
N MET A 922 -37.55 1.65 27.73
CA MET A 922 -36.14 1.47 28.07
C MET A 922 -35.36 0.74 26.98
N GLY A 923 -35.94 -0.30 26.37
CA GLY A 923 -35.27 -1.07 25.33
C GLY A 923 -35.08 -0.27 24.04
N PHE A 924 -36.01 0.65 23.75
CA PHE A 924 -35.84 1.59 22.65
C PHE A 924 -34.85 2.71 23.01
N THR A 925 -34.92 3.21 24.24
CA THR A 925 -34.03 4.28 24.73
C THR A 925 -32.57 3.86 24.66
N ILE A 926 -32.24 2.63 25.07
CA ILE A 926 -30.85 2.16 24.98
C ILE A 926 -30.37 2.03 23.53
N VAL A 927 -31.23 1.60 22.60
CA VAL A 927 -30.89 1.55 21.16
C VAL A 927 -30.55 2.95 20.64
N ILE A 928 -31.28 3.99 21.05
CA ILE A 928 -30.99 5.38 20.66
C ILE A 928 -29.67 5.86 21.24
N VAL A 929 -29.40 5.61 22.51
CA VAL A 929 -28.13 6.01 23.14
C VAL A 929 -26.95 5.30 22.51
N MET A 930 -27.07 3.99 22.25
CA MET A 930 -26.04 3.22 21.55
C MET A 930 -25.81 3.73 20.13
N SER A 931 -26.88 4.02 19.38
CA SER A 931 -26.80 4.58 18.02
C SER A 931 -26.11 5.94 18.01
N ALA A 932 -26.46 6.83 18.95
CA ALA A 932 -25.83 8.14 19.09
C ALA A 932 -24.35 8.01 19.45
N ALA A 933 -23.98 7.18 20.42
CA ALA A 933 -22.59 6.94 20.78
C ALA A 933 -21.77 6.39 19.60
N SER A 934 -22.35 5.47 18.83
CA SER A 934 -21.73 4.86 17.65
C SER A 934 -21.41 5.88 16.54
N LEU A 935 -22.19 6.96 16.44
CA LEU A 935 -21.96 8.04 15.48
C LEU A 935 -21.05 9.15 16.04
N LEU A 936 -21.28 9.58 17.28
CA LEU A 936 -20.63 10.77 17.84
C LEU A 936 -19.16 10.53 18.21
N ILE A 937 -18.83 9.35 18.74
CA ILE A 937 -17.44 9.04 19.13
C ILE A 937 -16.46 9.19 17.94
N PRO A 938 -16.67 8.54 16.77
CA PRO A 938 -15.76 8.68 15.64
C PRO A 938 -15.78 10.08 15.00
N LEU A 939 -16.83 10.89 15.22
CA LEU A 939 -16.84 12.29 14.76
C LEU A 939 -15.98 13.21 15.63
N VAL A 940 -15.58 12.79 16.83
CA VAL A 940 -14.87 13.63 17.80
C VAL A 940 -13.45 13.13 18.07
N PHE A 941 -13.24 11.81 18.04
CA PHE A 941 -12.00 11.18 18.45
C PHE A 941 -11.38 10.29 17.36
N ILE A 942 -10.06 10.30 17.28
CA ILE A 942 -9.25 9.32 16.53
C ILE A 942 -8.36 8.52 17.50
N GLN A 943 -7.83 7.39 17.04
CA GLN A 943 -6.89 6.59 17.82
C GLN A 943 -5.46 6.88 17.34
N LYS A 944 -4.52 7.03 18.29
CA LYS A 944 -3.09 7.21 18.01
C LYS A 944 -2.52 5.98 17.29
N GLY A 945 -1.69 6.20 16.27
CA GLY A 945 -1.12 5.15 15.42
C GLY A 945 -1.99 4.88 14.20
N ASN A 946 -3.20 4.33 14.39
CA ASN A 946 -4.09 4.00 13.28
C ASN A 946 -5.50 4.59 13.45
N PRO A 947 -5.83 5.71 12.76
CA PRO A 947 -7.17 6.30 12.81
C PRO A 947 -8.29 5.32 12.41
N TRP A 948 -8.03 4.37 11.50
CA TRP A 948 -9.01 3.39 11.00
C TRP A 948 -9.73 2.65 12.11
N ASN A 949 -9.07 2.42 13.24
CA ASN A 949 -9.66 1.74 14.38
C ASN A 949 -10.92 2.42 14.92
N MET A 950 -10.95 3.76 14.94
CA MET A 950 -12.10 4.51 15.45
C MET A 950 -13.30 4.47 14.51
N ILE A 951 -13.13 4.23 13.20
CA ILE A 951 -14.27 4.17 12.29
C ILE A 951 -15.19 2.98 12.59
N GLN A 952 -14.68 1.96 13.28
CA GLN A 952 -15.43 0.72 13.57
C GLN A 952 -16.64 0.96 14.50
N PHE A 953 -16.69 2.09 15.24
CA PHE A 953 -17.91 2.51 15.94
C PHE A 953 -19.09 2.70 14.97
N MET A 954 -18.84 3.21 13.76
CA MET A 954 -19.86 3.44 12.74
C MET A 954 -20.54 2.14 12.29
N TYR A 955 -19.90 0.98 12.41
CA TYR A 955 -20.52 -0.29 12.03
C TYR A 955 -21.79 -0.60 12.84
N TYR A 956 -21.80 -0.27 14.13
CA TYR A 956 -22.98 -0.39 14.98
C TYR A 956 -24.04 0.65 14.60
N PHE A 957 -23.64 1.87 14.21
CA PHE A 957 -24.55 2.89 13.70
C PHE A 957 -25.26 2.44 12.42
N LEU A 958 -24.53 1.83 11.46
CA LEU A 958 -25.13 1.29 10.23
C LEU A 958 -26.20 0.23 10.57
N TYR A 959 -25.91 -0.67 11.52
CA TYR A 959 -26.85 -1.69 11.99
C TYR A 959 -28.12 -1.08 12.60
N PHE A 960 -27.97 -0.15 13.54
CA PHE A 960 -29.13 0.46 14.20
C PHE A 960 -30.02 1.21 13.21
N VAL A 961 -29.46 1.97 12.27
CA VAL A 961 -30.25 2.67 11.26
C VAL A 961 -30.93 1.71 10.28
N ALA A 962 -30.30 0.57 9.95
CA ALA A 962 -30.90 -0.47 9.12
C ALA A 962 -32.22 -1.02 9.70
N ILE A 963 -32.31 -1.19 11.03
CA ILE A 963 -33.54 -1.63 11.73
C ILE A 963 -34.72 -0.69 11.45
N PHE A 964 -34.46 0.62 11.39
CA PHE A 964 -35.52 1.62 11.21
C PHE A 964 -35.83 1.91 9.75
N SER A 965 -34.92 1.55 8.84
CA SER A 965 -35.09 1.72 7.39
C SER A 965 -36.28 0.92 6.86
N GLY A 966 -36.49 -0.30 7.35
CA GLY A 966 -37.64 -1.11 6.94
C GLY A 966 -38.99 -0.53 7.38
N VAL A 967 -39.03 0.14 8.54
CA VAL A 967 -40.24 0.84 9.01
C VAL A 967 -40.53 2.06 8.15
N ALA A 968 -39.50 2.86 7.86
CA ALA A 968 -39.63 4.05 7.01
C ALA A 968 -40.16 3.68 5.62
N LEU A 969 -39.60 2.63 5.01
CA LEU A 969 -39.99 2.20 3.68
C LEU A 969 -41.48 1.80 3.64
N ILE A 970 -41.99 1.08 4.64
CA ILE A 970 -43.41 0.71 4.69
C ILE A 970 -44.31 1.93 4.83
N SER A 971 -43.91 2.91 5.65
CA SER A 971 -44.66 4.16 5.79
C SER A 971 -44.79 4.89 4.46
N VAL A 972 -43.73 4.91 3.65
CA VAL A 972 -43.74 5.47 2.29
C VAL A 972 -44.63 4.63 1.37
N LEU A 973 -44.42 3.31 1.33
CA LEU A 973 -45.16 2.41 0.44
C LEU A 973 -46.67 2.44 0.65
N ARG A 974 -47.13 2.68 1.89
CA ARG A 974 -48.57 2.81 2.20
C ARG A 974 -49.21 4.07 1.61
N GLN A 975 -48.42 5.10 1.32
CA GLN A 975 -48.90 6.36 0.76
C GLN A 975 -48.88 6.36 -0.79
N LEU A 976 -48.21 5.38 -1.41
CA LEU A 976 -48.05 5.31 -2.85
C LEU A 976 -49.10 4.39 -3.50
N PRO A 977 -49.52 4.68 -4.75
CA PRO A 977 -50.29 3.73 -5.57
C PRO A 977 -49.52 2.40 -5.72
N LYS A 978 -50.25 1.27 -5.82
CA LYS A 978 -49.65 -0.09 -5.85
C LYS A 978 -48.52 -0.24 -6.88
N ILE A 979 -48.70 0.30 -8.08
CA ILE A 979 -47.69 0.22 -9.17
C ILE A 979 -46.41 0.92 -8.76
N LEU A 980 -46.52 2.18 -8.30
CA LEU A 980 -45.36 2.98 -7.87
C LEU A 980 -44.69 2.38 -6.63
N GLY A 981 -45.48 1.82 -5.71
CA GLY A 981 -44.97 1.08 -4.57
C GLY A 981 -44.12 -0.14 -4.97
N TRP A 982 -44.57 -0.92 -5.97
CA TRP A 982 -43.78 -2.03 -6.52
C TRP A 982 -42.48 -1.55 -7.18
N SER A 983 -42.52 -0.46 -7.95
CA SER A 983 -41.32 0.13 -8.55
C SER A 983 -40.29 0.54 -7.50
N VAL A 984 -40.73 1.13 -6.38
CA VAL A 984 -39.85 1.49 -5.25
C VAL A 984 -39.22 0.26 -4.62
N ILE A 985 -40.00 -0.81 -4.41
CA ILE A 985 -39.46 -2.08 -3.86
C ILE A 985 -38.39 -2.65 -4.80
N VAL A 986 -38.66 -2.72 -6.11
CA VAL A 986 -37.70 -3.22 -7.10
C VAL A 986 -36.43 -2.37 -7.10
N ALA A 987 -36.56 -1.03 -7.05
CA ALA A 987 -35.41 -0.15 -6.97
C ALA A 987 -34.56 -0.39 -5.71
N VAL A 988 -35.19 -0.58 -4.55
CA VAL A 988 -34.48 -0.91 -3.31
C VAL A 988 -33.75 -2.25 -3.41
N LEU A 989 -34.39 -3.27 -3.99
CA LEU A 989 -33.80 -4.60 -4.18
C LEU A 989 -32.58 -4.59 -5.12
N ILE A 990 -32.54 -3.66 -6.08
CA ILE A 990 -31.43 -3.53 -7.03
C ILE A 990 -30.32 -2.64 -6.47
N ILE A 991 -30.67 -1.49 -5.88
CA ILE A 991 -29.69 -0.47 -5.46
C ILE A 991 -28.98 -0.84 -4.17
N ALA A 992 -29.69 -1.43 -3.19
CA ALA A 992 -29.10 -1.77 -1.90
C ALA A 992 -27.83 -2.64 -2.01
N PRO A 993 -27.78 -3.72 -2.82
CA PRO A 993 -26.61 -4.59 -2.91
C PRO A 993 -25.51 -4.13 -3.88
N ILE A 994 -25.62 -2.99 -4.59
CA ILE A 994 -24.65 -2.60 -5.64
C ILE A 994 -23.20 -2.65 -5.12
N ASN A 995 -22.91 -1.96 -4.00
CA ASN A 995 -21.56 -1.95 -3.43
C ASN A 995 -21.07 -3.35 -3.05
N ALA A 996 -21.94 -4.18 -2.48
CA ALA A 996 -21.60 -5.52 -2.05
C ALA A 996 -21.35 -6.50 -3.21
N VAL A 997 -22.08 -6.36 -4.32
CA VAL A 997 -21.81 -7.11 -5.55
C VAL A 997 -20.41 -6.79 -6.09
N VAL A 998 -19.96 -5.53 -5.96
CA VAL A 998 -18.59 -5.17 -6.35
C VAL A 998 -17.56 -5.81 -5.41
N THR A 999 -17.78 -5.80 -4.09
CA THR A 999 -16.91 -6.49 -3.13
C THR A 999 -16.72 -7.97 -3.47
N PHE A 1000 -17.79 -8.65 -3.91
CA PHE A 1000 -17.67 -10.04 -4.37
C PHE A 1000 -16.87 -10.23 -5.65
N ARG A 1001 -16.73 -9.24 -6.54
CA ARG A 1001 -15.86 -9.40 -7.72
C ARG A 1001 -14.42 -9.69 -7.30
N SER A 1002 -13.95 -9.05 -6.23
CA SER A 1002 -12.64 -9.33 -5.64
C SER A 1002 -12.62 -10.68 -4.92
N ALA A 1003 -13.64 -10.96 -4.10
CA ALA A 1003 -13.66 -12.19 -3.30
C ALA A 1003 -13.96 -13.48 -4.10
N LEU A 1004 -14.61 -13.36 -5.27
CA LEU A 1004 -14.90 -14.44 -6.20
C LEU A 1004 -13.92 -14.47 -7.37
N TYR A 1005 -12.82 -13.72 -7.30
CA TYR A 1005 -11.76 -13.80 -8.30
C TYR A 1005 -11.30 -15.27 -8.46
N PRO A 1006 -11.03 -15.75 -9.69
CA PRO A 1006 -10.80 -17.18 -9.94
C PRO A 1006 -9.68 -17.76 -9.07
N SER A 1007 -8.58 -17.01 -8.92
CA SER A 1007 -7.43 -17.37 -8.10
C SER A 1007 -7.45 -16.64 -6.74
N PRO A 1008 -6.85 -17.20 -5.68
CA PRO A 1008 -6.57 -16.43 -4.49
C PRO A 1008 -5.46 -15.39 -4.77
N PRO A 1009 -5.49 -14.20 -4.19
CA PRO A 1009 -4.42 -13.22 -4.29
C PRO A 1009 -3.15 -13.62 -3.52
N SER A 1010 -3.27 -14.43 -2.47
CA SER A 1010 -2.12 -14.89 -1.68
C SER A 1010 -2.18 -16.39 -1.37
N ARG A 1011 -1.02 -17.01 -1.11
CA ARG A 1011 -0.89 -18.45 -0.85
C ARG A 1011 0.19 -18.79 0.17
N LEU A 1012 0.04 -19.94 0.80
CA LEU A 1012 1.12 -20.70 1.44
C LEU A 1012 1.44 -21.91 0.56
N SER A 1013 2.71 -22.09 0.16
CA SER A 1013 3.08 -23.21 -0.72
C SER A 1013 2.98 -24.58 -0.02
N LEU A 1014 2.88 -25.68 -0.78
CA LEU A 1014 2.95 -27.02 -0.21
C LEU A 1014 4.31 -27.30 0.48
N PRO A 1015 5.47 -26.94 -0.12
CA PRO A 1015 6.77 -27.07 0.57
C PRO A 1015 6.86 -26.26 1.87
N GLU A 1016 6.34 -25.02 1.90
CA GLU A 1016 6.31 -24.22 3.13
C GLU A 1016 5.39 -24.84 4.18
N LEU A 1017 4.20 -25.30 3.78
CA LEU A 1017 3.25 -25.97 4.67
C LEU A 1017 3.86 -27.22 5.32
N GLU A 1018 4.52 -28.06 4.53
CA GLU A 1018 5.21 -29.26 5.03
C GLU A 1018 6.29 -28.89 6.06
N ALA A 1019 7.10 -27.88 5.77
CA ALA A 1019 8.14 -27.41 6.68
C ALA A 1019 7.55 -26.85 7.99
N LEU A 1020 6.45 -26.09 7.90
CA LEU A 1020 5.78 -25.52 9.07
C LEU A 1020 5.08 -26.59 9.91
N ASP A 1021 4.55 -27.65 9.30
CA ASP A 1021 4.02 -28.83 10.01
C ASP A 1021 5.13 -29.61 10.74
N ILE A 1022 6.32 -29.72 10.14
CA ILE A 1022 7.49 -30.28 10.84
C ILE A 1022 7.86 -29.41 12.03
N LEU A 1023 7.96 -28.10 11.83
CA LEU A 1023 8.27 -27.14 12.90
C LEU A 1023 7.25 -27.27 14.04
N LYS A 1024 5.95 -27.36 13.73
CA LYS A 1024 4.87 -27.55 14.69
C LYS A 1024 5.07 -28.75 15.62
N ASN A 1025 5.58 -29.86 15.09
CA ASN A 1025 5.80 -31.10 15.84
C ASN A 1025 7.09 -31.11 16.68
N LEU A 1026 7.99 -30.14 16.50
CA LEU A 1026 9.17 -29.98 17.35
C LEU A 1026 8.79 -29.42 18.73
N PRO A 1027 9.64 -29.59 19.77
CA PRO A 1027 9.45 -28.96 21.06
C PRO A 1027 9.27 -27.43 20.96
N ASP A 1028 8.59 -26.81 21.92
CA ASP A 1028 8.32 -25.37 21.87
C ASP A 1028 9.61 -24.53 21.97
N GLY A 1029 9.61 -23.37 21.32
CA GLY A 1029 10.76 -22.46 21.34
C GLY A 1029 10.65 -21.34 20.30
N THR A 1030 11.47 -20.30 20.48
CA THR A 1030 11.51 -19.12 19.61
C THR A 1030 12.03 -19.48 18.22
N VAL A 1031 11.30 -19.04 17.19
CA VAL A 1031 11.69 -19.17 15.79
C VAL A 1031 12.25 -17.83 15.29
N LEU A 1032 13.45 -17.84 14.72
CA LEU A 1032 14.02 -16.72 14.00
C LEU A 1032 13.70 -16.87 12.51
N THR A 1033 13.16 -15.81 11.92
CA THR A 1033 12.83 -15.69 10.50
C THR A 1033 13.53 -14.48 9.90
N LEU A 1034 13.64 -14.42 8.57
CA LEU A 1034 14.14 -13.22 7.91
C LEU A 1034 13.10 -12.08 8.07
N PRO A 1035 13.53 -10.83 8.34
CA PRO A 1035 12.65 -9.68 8.29
C PRO A 1035 11.93 -9.57 6.95
N TYR A 1036 10.68 -9.14 6.98
CA TYR A 1036 9.87 -8.92 5.79
C TYR A 1036 10.54 -7.93 4.83
N ASP A 1037 10.67 -8.33 3.56
CA ASP A 1037 11.13 -7.48 2.46
C ASP A 1037 9.92 -7.03 1.62
N LYS A 1038 9.61 -5.74 1.67
CA LYS A 1038 8.50 -5.12 0.91
C LYS A 1038 8.68 -5.27 -0.59
N ASP A 1039 9.91 -5.40 -1.07
CA ASP A 1039 10.24 -5.50 -2.48
C ASP A 1039 10.09 -6.94 -3.01
N MET A 1040 9.88 -7.94 -2.14
CA MET A 1040 9.61 -9.31 -2.58
C MET A 1040 8.30 -9.44 -3.35
N ARG A 1041 7.30 -8.60 -3.04
CA ARG A 1041 6.03 -8.59 -3.76
C ARG A 1041 6.18 -8.19 -5.22
N THR A 1042 7.12 -7.28 -5.54
CA THR A 1042 7.35 -6.82 -6.91
C THR A 1042 8.09 -7.85 -7.77
N LYS A 1043 8.72 -8.84 -7.12
CA LYS A 1043 9.52 -9.90 -7.75
C LYS A 1043 8.73 -11.19 -8.01
N LEU A 1044 7.48 -11.28 -7.53
CA LEU A 1044 6.65 -12.48 -7.55
C LEU A 1044 5.28 -12.18 -8.19
N SER A 1045 4.56 -13.21 -8.63
CA SER A 1045 3.23 -13.08 -9.23
C SER A 1045 2.12 -13.57 -8.30
N ASP A 1046 0.88 -13.15 -8.56
CA ASP A 1046 -0.29 -13.71 -7.91
C ASP A 1046 -0.50 -15.20 -8.30
N PRO A 1047 -0.92 -16.09 -7.36
CA PRO A 1047 -1.02 -15.86 -5.91
C PRO A 1047 0.34 -15.63 -5.26
N PHE A 1048 0.48 -14.49 -4.56
CA PHE A 1048 1.71 -14.12 -3.86
C PHE A 1048 1.93 -15.02 -2.65
N PRO A 1049 3.13 -15.57 -2.42
CA PRO A 1049 3.46 -16.23 -1.16
C PRO A 1049 3.22 -15.32 0.05
N LEU A 1050 2.77 -15.87 1.18
CA LEU A 1050 2.45 -15.09 2.38
C LEU A 1050 3.63 -14.24 2.88
N TYR A 1051 4.86 -14.73 2.75
CA TYR A 1051 6.07 -13.97 3.11
C TYR A 1051 6.30 -12.72 2.25
N ALA A 1052 5.70 -12.64 1.07
CA ALA A 1052 5.84 -11.52 0.14
C ALA A 1052 4.55 -10.70 -0.02
N TYR A 1053 3.41 -11.21 0.43
CA TYR A 1053 2.11 -10.56 0.23
C TYR A 1053 1.98 -9.26 1.05
N GLU A 1054 2.32 -9.34 2.34
CA GLU A 1054 2.38 -8.26 3.33
C GLU A 1054 3.27 -8.75 4.48
N THR A 1055 3.67 -7.90 5.41
CA THR A 1055 4.26 -8.38 6.67
C THR A 1055 3.25 -9.24 7.42
N THR A 1056 3.51 -10.53 7.69
CA THR A 1056 2.48 -11.45 8.22
C THR A 1056 3.01 -12.36 9.31
N ALA A 1057 2.12 -12.79 10.21
CA ALA A 1057 2.40 -13.75 11.28
C ALA A 1057 2.39 -15.23 10.84
N TYR A 1058 2.66 -15.53 9.56
CA TYR A 1058 2.33 -16.85 8.98
C TYR A 1058 3.13 -18.00 9.59
N VAL A 1059 4.40 -17.79 9.94
CA VAL A 1059 5.21 -18.84 10.58
C VAL A 1059 4.62 -19.20 11.93
N SER A 1060 4.22 -18.22 12.76
CA SER A 1060 3.50 -18.52 14.00
C SER A 1060 2.10 -19.11 13.75
N ALA A 1061 1.41 -18.72 12.69
CA ALA A 1061 0.07 -19.21 12.37
C ALA A 1061 0.03 -20.70 11.99
N PHE A 1062 1.07 -21.23 11.35
CA PHE A 1062 1.10 -22.63 10.91
C PHE A 1062 1.96 -23.52 11.80
N SER A 1063 3.06 -23.00 12.36
CA SER A 1063 3.89 -23.77 13.31
C SER A 1063 3.33 -23.78 14.73
N GLY A 1064 2.48 -22.80 15.07
CA GLY A 1064 2.04 -22.56 16.44
C GLY A 1064 3.15 -22.08 17.39
N LYS A 1065 4.37 -21.81 16.92
CA LYS A 1065 5.47 -21.27 17.74
C LYS A 1065 5.54 -19.75 17.62
N ALA A 1066 5.92 -19.08 18.70
CA ALA A 1066 6.15 -17.64 18.65
C ALA A 1066 7.44 -17.33 17.89
N THR A 1067 7.39 -16.31 17.04
CA THR A 1067 8.54 -15.84 16.28
C THR A 1067 9.26 -14.72 17.04
N PHE A 1068 10.55 -14.56 16.79
CA PHE A 1068 11.37 -13.57 17.50
C PHE A 1068 10.88 -12.14 17.25
N VAL A 1069 10.59 -11.83 15.98
CA VAL A 1069 9.91 -10.64 15.50
C VAL A 1069 9.33 -10.93 14.10
N GLU A 1070 8.02 -10.73 13.91
CA GLU A 1070 7.31 -10.78 12.62
C GLU A 1070 6.16 -9.77 12.63
N ASP A 1071 5.45 -9.58 11.51
CA ASP A 1071 4.23 -8.76 11.43
C ASP A 1071 4.41 -7.35 12.03
N GLU A 1072 5.09 -6.49 11.28
CA GLU A 1072 5.40 -5.13 11.71
C GLU A 1072 4.12 -4.30 11.94
N ILE A 1073 3.08 -4.54 11.13
CA ILE A 1073 1.80 -3.83 11.22
C ILE A 1073 1.11 -4.14 12.55
N GLN A 1074 1.00 -5.42 12.94
CA GLN A 1074 0.39 -5.77 14.22
C GLN A 1074 1.21 -5.25 15.39
N ASN A 1075 2.54 -5.32 15.33
CA ASN A 1075 3.39 -4.74 16.37
C ASN A 1075 3.23 -3.22 16.51
N GLU A 1076 3.07 -2.49 15.41
CA GLU A 1076 2.79 -1.06 15.43
C GLU A 1076 1.41 -0.76 16.05
N ILE A 1077 0.37 -1.52 15.69
CA ILE A 1077 -0.98 -1.40 16.26
C ILE A 1077 -0.96 -1.65 17.77
N LEU A 1078 -0.21 -2.67 18.21
CA LEU A 1078 -0.05 -3.04 19.62
C LEU A 1078 0.89 -2.10 20.39
N GLN A 1079 1.62 -1.22 19.69
CA GLN A 1079 2.63 -0.31 20.24
C GLN A 1079 3.75 -1.04 21.01
N THR A 1080 4.18 -2.19 20.51
CA THR A 1080 5.28 -2.96 21.12
C THR A 1080 6.64 -2.34 20.77
N ASN A 1081 7.68 -2.67 21.55
CA ASN A 1081 9.06 -2.26 21.25
C ASN A 1081 9.75 -3.20 20.23
N TYR A 1082 9.05 -3.53 19.14
CA TYR A 1082 9.55 -4.48 18.13
C TYR A 1082 10.76 -3.96 17.34
N ARG A 1083 10.89 -2.63 17.18
CA ARG A 1083 11.97 -1.99 16.39
C ARG A 1083 13.37 -2.41 16.84
N LYS A 1084 13.58 -2.57 18.16
CA LYS A 1084 14.85 -3.05 18.71
C LYS A 1084 15.18 -4.47 18.22
N ARG A 1085 14.18 -5.35 18.20
CA ARG A 1085 14.35 -6.74 17.76
C ARG A 1085 14.50 -6.84 16.25
N LEU A 1086 13.76 -6.04 15.50
CA LEU A 1086 13.90 -5.95 14.05
C LEU A 1086 15.32 -5.54 13.65
N ALA A 1087 15.86 -4.50 14.27
CA ALA A 1087 17.24 -4.07 14.06
C ALA A 1087 18.26 -5.14 14.46
N ALA A 1088 18.01 -5.86 15.56
CA ALA A 1088 18.87 -6.95 16.01
C ALA A 1088 18.87 -8.13 15.02
N THR A 1089 17.70 -8.51 14.49
CA THR A 1089 17.56 -9.54 13.45
C THR A 1089 18.30 -9.15 12.17
N GLN A 1090 18.11 -7.91 11.70
CA GLN A 1090 18.82 -7.39 10.53
C GLN A 1090 20.34 -7.37 10.75
N GLY A 1091 20.78 -7.00 11.95
CA GLY A 1091 22.19 -7.05 12.33
C GLY A 1091 22.75 -8.48 12.30
N PHE A 1092 22.01 -9.45 12.84
CA PHE A 1092 22.38 -10.86 12.83
C PHE A 1092 22.55 -11.39 11.40
N PHE A 1093 21.61 -11.14 10.49
CA PHE A 1093 21.73 -11.62 9.10
C PHE A 1093 22.81 -10.90 8.27
N LYS A 1094 23.44 -9.84 8.81
CA LYS A 1094 24.63 -9.20 8.22
C LYS A 1094 25.93 -9.73 8.81
N SER A 1095 25.97 -9.99 10.12
CA SER A 1095 27.20 -10.36 10.84
C SER A 1095 27.38 -11.86 11.06
N PHE A 1096 26.29 -12.62 11.06
CA PHE A 1096 26.23 -14.02 11.47
C PHE A 1096 26.89 -14.27 12.83
N ASP A 1097 26.72 -13.34 13.78
CA ASP A 1097 27.24 -13.50 15.14
C ASP A 1097 26.44 -14.58 15.92
N ARG A 1098 27.10 -15.71 16.20
CA ARG A 1098 26.53 -16.83 16.96
C ARG A 1098 26.06 -16.44 18.36
N SER A 1099 26.65 -15.42 18.99
CA SER A 1099 26.25 -14.96 20.34
C SER A 1099 24.77 -14.55 20.39
N PHE A 1100 24.22 -14.15 19.24
CA PHE A 1100 22.82 -13.78 19.05
C PHE A 1100 21.86 -14.86 19.58
N PHE A 1101 22.09 -16.13 19.25
CA PHE A 1101 21.14 -17.19 19.60
C PHE A 1101 21.01 -17.38 21.12
N ALA A 1102 22.13 -17.36 21.84
CA ALA A 1102 22.13 -17.48 23.29
C ALA A 1102 21.56 -16.23 23.97
N SER A 1103 21.91 -15.04 23.46
CA SER A 1103 21.46 -13.76 24.03
C SER A 1103 19.94 -13.53 23.93
N TRP A 1104 19.30 -14.07 22.88
CA TRP A 1104 17.88 -13.90 22.61
C TRP A 1104 17.05 -15.18 22.75
N GLY A 1105 17.65 -16.29 23.16
CA GLY A 1105 16.96 -17.56 23.36
C GLY A 1105 16.33 -18.13 22.09
N ILE A 1106 17.03 -18.02 20.96
CA ILE A 1106 16.59 -18.58 19.67
C ILE A 1106 16.78 -20.10 19.69
N ARG A 1107 15.73 -20.85 19.35
CA ARG A 1107 15.77 -22.31 19.31
C ARG A 1107 15.81 -22.84 17.88
N TYR A 1108 15.07 -22.20 16.99
CA TYR A 1108 14.96 -22.60 15.58
C TYR A 1108 15.22 -21.43 14.66
N VAL A 1109 15.83 -21.70 13.51
CA VAL A 1109 15.97 -20.73 12.42
C VAL A 1109 15.22 -21.29 11.22
N TYR A 1110 14.24 -20.54 10.72
CA TYR A 1110 13.43 -20.87 9.56
C TYR A 1110 13.81 -19.92 8.42
N LEU A 1111 14.26 -20.46 7.29
CA LEU A 1111 14.77 -19.68 6.17
C LEU A 1111 14.16 -20.16 4.85
N LEU A 1112 13.93 -19.20 3.95
CA LEU A 1112 13.51 -19.46 2.59
C LEU A 1112 14.74 -19.55 1.69
N LYS A 1113 14.84 -20.60 0.87
CA LYS A 1113 15.95 -20.80 -0.07
C LYS A 1113 16.01 -19.71 -1.13
N SER A 1114 14.86 -19.12 -1.48
CA SER A 1114 14.76 -18.00 -2.43
C SER A 1114 15.52 -16.75 -1.99
N GLU A 1115 15.81 -16.61 -0.70
CA GLU A 1115 16.52 -15.45 -0.14
C GLU A 1115 18.04 -15.58 -0.24
N ASN A 1116 18.56 -16.75 -0.64
CA ASN A 1116 19.98 -17.06 -0.87
C ASN A 1116 20.92 -16.54 0.24
N ILE A 1117 20.49 -16.68 1.49
CA ILE A 1117 21.27 -16.25 2.66
C ILE A 1117 22.41 -17.25 2.88
N GLY A 1118 23.66 -16.77 2.83
CA GLY A 1118 24.87 -17.57 3.02
C GLY A 1118 25.09 -18.03 4.48
N VAL A 1119 24.13 -18.76 5.04
CA VAL A 1119 24.22 -19.33 6.39
C VAL A 1119 25.16 -20.53 6.37
N ASP A 1120 26.32 -20.42 7.02
CA ASP A 1120 27.20 -21.56 7.29
C ASP A 1120 26.76 -22.25 8.60
N PRO A 1121 26.14 -23.44 8.52
CA PRO A 1121 25.63 -24.12 9.71
C PRO A 1121 26.74 -24.62 10.64
N VAL A 1122 27.97 -24.82 10.15
CA VAL A 1122 29.11 -25.27 10.97
C VAL A 1122 29.60 -24.11 11.84
N ILE A 1123 29.81 -22.94 11.23
CA ILE A 1123 30.27 -21.73 11.95
C ILE A 1123 29.25 -21.29 13.00
N LEU A 1124 27.96 -21.38 12.67
CA LEU A 1124 26.86 -20.96 13.55
C LEU A 1124 26.42 -22.04 14.56
N ASN A 1125 27.04 -23.22 14.53
CA ASN A 1125 26.66 -24.39 15.35
C ASN A 1125 25.16 -24.75 15.24
N LEU A 1126 24.67 -24.76 14.00
CA LEU A 1126 23.31 -25.10 13.65
C LEU A 1126 23.21 -26.57 13.22
N GLU A 1127 22.19 -27.26 13.70
CA GLU A 1127 21.81 -28.58 13.22
C GLU A 1127 20.75 -28.44 12.15
N LYS A 1128 20.99 -28.96 10.94
CA LYS A 1128 19.95 -29.01 9.91
C LYS A 1128 18.88 -30.04 10.32
N ILE A 1129 17.70 -29.57 10.70
CA ILE A 1129 16.58 -30.42 11.10
C ILE A 1129 15.80 -30.88 9.86
N TYR A 1130 15.57 -29.98 8.91
CA TYR A 1130 14.78 -30.27 7.72
C TYR A 1130 15.16 -29.36 6.54
N GLU A 1131 14.97 -29.88 5.34
CA GLU A 1131 15.24 -29.18 4.07
C GLU A 1131 14.34 -29.74 2.98
N ASN A 1132 13.70 -28.87 2.20
CA ASN A 1132 13.00 -29.25 0.97
C ASN A 1132 13.32 -28.28 -0.18
N SER A 1133 12.49 -28.24 -1.22
CA SER A 1133 12.72 -27.39 -2.40
C SER A 1133 12.68 -25.89 -2.10
N GLU A 1134 11.97 -25.44 -1.06
CA GLU A 1134 11.77 -24.01 -0.76
C GLU A 1134 12.30 -23.57 0.62
N VAL A 1135 12.36 -24.48 1.60
CA VAL A 1135 12.59 -24.12 3.02
C VAL A 1135 13.75 -24.89 3.63
N LEU A 1136 14.46 -24.22 4.53
CA LEU A 1136 15.47 -24.77 5.44
C LEU A 1136 15.06 -24.52 6.90
N ILE A 1137 15.15 -25.55 7.73
CA ILE A 1137 14.94 -25.44 9.18
C ILE A 1137 16.19 -25.91 9.90
N TYR A 1138 16.73 -25.04 10.75
CA TYR A 1138 17.84 -25.35 11.64
C TYR A 1138 17.43 -25.33 13.10
N GLY A 1139 18.03 -26.20 13.89
CA GLY A 1139 18.03 -26.16 15.35
C GLY A 1139 19.32 -25.54 15.88
N VAL A 1140 19.22 -24.67 16.87
CA VAL A 1140 20.40 -24.13 17.56
C VAL A 1140 20.88 -25.17 18.56
N LYS A 1141 22.12 -25.65 18.42
CA LYS A 1141 22.74 -26.55 19.39
C LYS A 1141 23.20 -25.75 20.61
N SER A 1142 22.79 -26.21 21.79
CA SER A 1142 23.20 -25.70 23.10
C SER A 1142 24.70 -25.75 23.29
#